data_AF-A0A4Z2BKX5-F1
#
_entry.id   AF-A0A4Z2BKX5-F1
#
_cell.length_a   1.000
_cell.length_b   1.000
_cell.length_c   1.000
_cell.angle_alpha   90.00
_cell.angle_beta   90.00
_cell.angle_gamma   90.00
#
_symmetry.space_group_name_H-M   'P 1'
#
loop_
_entity.id
_entity.type
_entity.pdbx_description
1 polymer ?
#
loop_
_entity_poly.entity_id
_entity_poly.type
_entity_poly.pdbx_seq_one_letter_code
_entity_poly.pdbx_strand_id
1 'polypeptide(L)'
;MVPCQTHVLLKWQEHFNSSWAVEDTIETARRRWAAALYDRLLQNKEVVTLAQPIQELVGPRLPDFECESSASAEKEDYLASLLNSQRWLAHRMLTQTSFTLSLHHRLVVFQRIYYAIHSKYHDKFCVQLPSQSTDGGKECGQLEVASESCLGGGVSKMKSGTDVLIEMGVRTGLSLLFSLLQQNWRYAASAYPESVLCNDVLATACSVLASLPPLSLANENKIPSVGLECLAQVAEFLKRTSVISGAGAADPTGRRLALELLLGLAMQRGSLKFLLEWVEVALAASMSSSNSMPSSSAMTSQKSAGVGFDVIQQTLLQMRQYSGFSGDSINTQVLKKDADGLCQLSQAVLCLFEEICNLASYCLCSSSTDAASPGTEGDAVTVYVWGSNSSHQLAEGTLEKILLPKLTQGFSDAQTIEAGQYCTFSVSTDGSVKACGKGSYGRLGLGDSNNQSLPKKLVLEPHRNIKKVSSSKGSDGHTLAITVDGEVFSWGDGEYGKLGHGNSATQKYPKIIQGPLFSKIVVSASAGYRHSAAVTKDGELYTWGEGDFGRLGHSDSQSRNMPTLVKDISGVGQVACGSSHTIAVAQDGRTVWSFGGGDNGKLGHGDTNRVYRPKVIEALHGFIIRKVCAGSQSSLALTSAGQVFAWGCGSCLGCGSSETTSLRPRFVEDLSITKIIDISCGDSHCLALSHENEVYAWGNNTMGQCGQGHTSTPITRPKKVLGLEGVSIQQITAGTSHSLAWTAVPTDRQLVAWHRPFCVDLEESTFTYLCNFLKCYCDGLENDTPPTPFLSKRDHQQFILLCMKLLSVHLSLAHAGGTGALVLGTQGRPLRNLLFRLIDSNMPDSIQKAVLNTLSIGASLLLPPLRERTELLLSLLPRGPQSLNVLSKGQRLQLDMVLSSLQDQSYIASLLGYSNFGEVPALTATTSAQLPSSSTAEVYDPLHLAEVLLRTLVLSIGFYTERAFGELEKNSDKQLSNDSQGQSDPPSHFHQLLSGLHKHLLAHCYIHSSSEDDSNVLLLREHLYLLLPCASETLRRAGKLLKESSLDKQIIKELHMVLYNSVAGSMLCQVMYSLLLLPLSALQPLLSHLLALLEHINDFNRMLPDTNILEEEELGTEAPKSSSDKL
;
A
#
# COMPACT_ATOMS: atom_id res chain seq x y z
N MET A 1 -0.25 10.00 -34.43
CA MET A 1 -1.29 9.26 -35.18
C MET A 1 -0.60 8.41 -36.22
N VAL A 2 -0.82 7.09 -36.24
CA VAL A 2 -0.30 6.22 -37.31
C VAL A 2 -1.39 6.10 -38.38
N PRO A 3 -1.14 6.46 -39.65
CA PRO A 3 -2.10 6.24 -40.73
C PRO A 3 -2.10 4.75 -41.10
N CYS A 4 -2.97 3.97 -40.47
CA CYS A 4 -3.26 2.61 -40.91
C CYS A 4 -4.07 2.66 -42.21
N GLN A 5 -3.76 1.82 -43.20
CA GLN A 5 -4.39 1.83 -44.55
C GLN A 5 -5.82 1.26 -44.58
N THR A 6 -6.55 1.34 -43.46
CA THR A 6 -7.88 0.75 -43.25
C THR A 6 -8.85 1.80 -42.73
N HIS A 7 -10.14 1.68 -43.02
CA HIS A 7 -11.21 2.68 -42.86
C HIS A 7 -11.62 3.05 -41.41
N VAL A 8 -10.65 3.14 -40.50
CA VAL A 8 -10.85 3.32 -39.06
C VAL A 8 -9.94 4.44 -38.56
N LEU A 9 -10.51 5.40 -37.83
CA LEU A 9 -9.76 6.45 -37.17
C LEU A 9 -9.59 6.10 -35.69
N LEU A 10 -8.34 5.93 -35.26
CA LEU A 10 -7.97 5.52 -33.90
C LEU A 10 -7.76 6.75 -32.99
N LYS A 11 -8.53 6.85 -31.90
CA LYS A 11 -8.54 7.99 -30.96
C LYS A 11 -7.95 7.66 -29.58
N TRP A 12 -6.93 6.81 -29.54
CA TRP A 12 -6.33 6.30 -28.29
C TRP A 12 -5.92 7.37 -27.26
N GLN A 13 -5.45 8.53 -27.73
CA GLN A 13 -4.99 9.66 -26.89
C GLN A 13 -6.13 10.42 -26.18
N GLU A 14 -7.38 10.31 -26.65
CA GLU A 14 -8.53 11.00 -26.03
C GLU A 14 -9.20 10.15 -24.93
N HIS A 15 -8.77 8.90 -24.75
CA HIS A 15 -9.37 7.92 -23.85
C HIS A 15 -8.30 7.26 -22.97
N PHE A 16 -8.09 7.78 -21.75
CA PHE A 16 -7.11 7.27 -20.78
C PHE A 16 -7.62 6.09 -19.94
N ASN A 17 -8.38 5.17 -20.53
CA ASN A 17 -8.88 4.00 -19.80
C ASN A 17 -7.74 3.01 -19.50
N SER A 18 -7.30 2.99 -18.24
CA SER A 18 -6.22 2.15 -17.73
C SER A 18 -6.62 0.68 -17.47
N SER A 19 -7.89 0.30 -17.70
CA SER A 19 -8.38 -1.08 -17.59
C SER A 19 -7.85 -1.99 -18.70
N TRP A 20 -7.63 -1.45 -19.91
CA TRP A 20 -7.12 -2.21 -21.06
C TRP A 20 -5.76 -2.88 -20.82
N ALA A 21 -4.97 -2.34 -19.88
CA ALA A 21 -3.68 -2.92 -19.50
C ALA A 21 -3.79 -4.14 -18.55
N VAL A 22 -5.01 -4.55 -18.18
CA VAL A 22 -5.32 -5.70 -17.30
C VAL A 22 -6.05 -6.82 -18.06
N GLU A 23 -6.48 -6.58 -19.30
CA GLU A 23 -7.17 -7.57 -20.15
C GLU A 23 -6.23 -8.72 -20.54
N ASP A 24 -6.75 -9.96 -20.55
CA ASP A 24 -5.91 -11.12 -20.85
C ASP A 24 -5.69 -11.31 -22.35
N THR A 25 -4.46 -11.04 -22.78
CA THR A 25 -3.98 -11.25 -24.15
C THR A 25 -4.11 -12.70 -24.63
N ILE A 26 -4.12 -13.71 -23.75
CA ILE A 26 -4.33 -15.11 -24.12
C ILE A 26 -5.77 -15.33 -24.59
N GLU A 27 -6.75 -14.73 -23.91
CA GLU A 27 -8.15 -14.78 -24.35
C GLU A 27 -8.39 -13.95 -25.61
N THR A 28 -7.69 -12.81 -25.78
CA THR A 28 -7.81 -11.98 -27.00
C THR A 28 -7.35 -12.67 -28.28
N ALA A 29 -6.55 -13.74 -28.19
CA ALA A 29 -6.20 -14.57 -29.36
C ALA A 29 -7.41 -15.36 -29.92
N ARG A 30 -8.49 -15.56 -29.14
CA ARG A 30 -9.69 -16.32 -29.54
C ARG A 30 -10.67 -15.45 -30.34
N ARG A 31 -11.23 -15.98 -31.43
CA ARG A 31 -12.14 -15.28 -32.39
C ARG A 31 -13.30 -14.55 -31.70
N ARG A 32 -14.04 -15.22 -30.80
CA ARG A 32 -15.22 -14.66 -30.13
C ARG A 32 -14.87 -13.50 -29.18
N TRP A 33 -13.80 -13.64 -28.41
CA TRP A 33 -13.35 -12.63 -27.46
C TRP A 33 -12.78 -11.39 -28.15
N ALA A 34 -11.97 -11.57 -29.20
CA ALA A 34 -11.48 -10.46 -30.01
C ALA A 34 -12.60 -9.61 -30.62
N ALA A 35 -13.67 -10.24 -31.12
CA ALA A 35 -14.84 -9.54 -31.65
C ALA A 35 -15.56 -8.74 -30.54
N ALA A 36 -15.84 -9.36 -29.39
CA ALA A 36 -16.50 -8.69 -28.26
C ALA A 36 -15.68 -7.51 -27.70
N LEU A 37 -14.35 -7.62 -27.69
CA LEU A 37 -13.46 -6.51 -27.30
C LEU A 37 -13.44 -5.40 -28.35
N TYR A 38 -13.46 -5.73 -29.65
CA TYR A 38 -13.55 -4.74 -30.73
C TYR A 38 -14.90 -3.99 -30.70
N ASP A 39 -16.01 -4.69 -30.45
CA ASP A 39 -17.32 -4.06 -30.24
C ASP A 39 -17.31 -3.11 -29.02
N ARG A 40 -16.57 -3.46 -27.96
CA ARG A 40 -16.35 -2.58 -26.80
C ARG A 40 -15.56 -1.31 -27.18
N LEU A 41 -14.57 -1.42 -28.07
CA LEU A 41 -13.82 -0.25 -28.60
C LEU A 41 -14.72 0.69 -29.41
N LEU A 42 -15.64 0.13 -30.22
CA LEU A 42 -16.65 0.89 -30.97
C LEU A 42 -17.66 1.58 -30.04
N GLN A 43 -18.20 0.85 -29.05
CA GLN A 43 -19.13 1.40 -28.05
C GLN A 43 -18.50 2.56 -27.25
N ASN A 44 -17.21 2.43 -26.90
CA ASN A 44 -16.45 3.46 -26.20
C ASN A 44 -16.00 4.63 -27.09
N LYS A 45 -16.20 4.55 -28.42
CA LYS A 45 -15.75 5.51 -29.44
C LYS A 45 -14.22 5.68 -29.54
N GLU A 46 -13.45 4.74 -29.01
CA GLU A 46 -11.98 4.73 -29.13
C GLU A 46 -11.55 4.39 -30.56
N VAL A 47 -12.38 3.58 -31.24
CA VAL A 47 -12.33 3.19 -32.64
C VAL A 47 -13.52 3.86 -33.33
N VAL A 48 -13.27 4.69 -34.35
CA VAL A 48 -14.34 5.29 -35.17
C VAL A 48 -14.24 4.71 -36.58
N THR A 49 -15.24 3.92 -36.96
CA THR A 49 -15.44 3.55 -38.37
C THR A 49 -15.70 4.82 -39.18
N LEU A 50 -14.81 5.14 -40.11
CA LEU A 50 -15.09 6.21 -41.06
C LEU A 50 -16.27 5.74 -41.91
N ALA A 51 -17.28 6.60 -42.08
CA ALA A 51 -18.31 6.36 -43.08
C ALA A 51 -17.59 6.11 -44.41
N GLN A 52 -17.94 5.03 -45.11
CA GLN A 52 -17.39 4.78 -46.43
C GLN A 52 -17.62 6.06 -47.25
N PRO A 53 -16.59 6.67 -47.85
CA PRO A 53 -16.85 7.68 -48.84
C PRO A 53 -17.70 6.99 -49.90
N ILE A 54 -18.89 7.52 -50.14
CA ILE A 54 -19.60 7.30 -51.40
C ILE A 54 -18.79 8.09 -52.45
N GLN A 55 -17.57 7.62 -52.71
CA GLN A 55 -17.07 7.63 -54.06
C GLN A 55 -18.00 6.70 -54.79
N GLU A 56 -19.00 7.33 -55.40
CA GLU A 56 -19.62 6.84 -56.61
C GLU A 56 -18.55 6.11 -57.41
N LEU A 57 -18.89 4.94 -57.95
CA LEU A 57 -18.20 4.47 -59.13
C LEU A 57 -18.49 5.51 -60.22
N VAL A 58 -17.66 6.56 -60.24
CA VAL A 58 -17.37 7.34 -61.43
C VAL A 58 -16.72 6.32 -62.34
N GLY A 59 -17.58 5.55 -63.02
CA GLY A 59 -17.17 4.73 -64.14
C GLY A 59 -16.35 5.61 -65.07
N PRO A 60 -15.35 5.05 -65.77
CA PRO A 60 -14.50 5.83 -66.63
C PRO A 60 -15.39 6.74 -67.46
N ARG A 61 -15.23 8.07 -67.31
CA ARG A 61 -15.75 9.01 -68.30
C ARG A 61 -14.97 8.69 -69.56
N LEU A 62 -15.51 7.75 -70.33
CA LEU A 62 -15.09 7.48 -71.69
C LEU A 62 -15.08 8.85 -72.36
N PRO A 63 -13.93 9.35 -72.83
CA PRO A 63 -13.92 10.58 -73.58
C PRO A 63 -14.85 10.38 -74.78
N ASP A 64 -15.57 11.45 -75.15
CA ASP A 64 -16.39 11.43 -76.37
C ASP A 64 -15.50 10.97 -77.53
N PHE A 65 -15.97 9.94 -78.25
CA PHE A 65 -15.12 9.12 -79.12
C PHE A 65 -14.79 9.88 -80.42
N GLU A 66 -13.85 10.81 -80.36
CA GLU A 66 -13.21 11.41 -81.52
C GLU A 66 -12.02 10.53 -81.94
N CYS A 67 -12.18 9.87 -83.08
CA CYS A 67 -11.24 8.88 -83.58
C CYS A 67 -10.07 9.54 -84.32
N GLU A 68 -9.09 10.09 -83.58
CA GLU A 68 -7.79 10.45 -84.13
C GLU A 68 -6.65 9.60 -83.55
N SER A 69 -5.60 9.43 -84.35
CA SER A 69 -4.64 8.32 -84.29
C SER A 69 -3.81 8.20 -83.00
N SER A 70 -3.80 6.98 -82.47
CA SER A 70 -3.06 6.52 -81.28
C SER A 70 -1.59 6.97 -81.16
N ALA A 71 -1.23 7.53 -80.01
CA ALA A 71 0.12 7.47 -79.46
C ALA A 71 0.26 6.21 -78.57
N SER A 72 1.33 5.43 -78.73
CA SER A 72 1.50 4.18 -77.95
C SER A 72 1.65 4.42 -76.44
N ALA A 73 2.14 5.60 -76.05
CA ALA A 73 2.31 6.00 -74.64
C ALA A 73 0.97 6.12 -73.90
N GLU A 74 -0.06 6.71 -74.52
CA GLU A 74 -1.39 6.82 -73.89
C GLU A 74 -1.99 5.45 -73.62
N LYS A 75 -1.74 4.47 -74.50
CA LYS A 75 -2.18 3.08 -74.30
C LYS A 75 -1.49 2.41 -73.12
N GLU A 76 -0.19 2.67 -72.91
CA GLU A 76 0.54 2.21 -71.71
C GLU A 76 -0.05 2.85 -70.45
N ASP A 77 -0.30 4.16 -70.45
CA ASP A 77 -0.88 4.89 -69.30
C ASP A 77 -2.30 4.41 -68.97
N TYR A 78 -3.17 4.18 -69.98
CA TYR A 78 -4.50 3.60 -69.78
C TYR A 78 -4.41 2.17 -69.25
N LEU A 79 -3.44 1.36 -69.71
CA LEU A 79 -3.27 -0.01 -69.24
C LEU A 79 -2.71 -0.05 -67.82
N ALA A 80 -1.79 0.84 -67.46
CA ALA A 80 -1.30 1.02 -66.10
C ALA A 80 -2.41 1.52 -65.15
N SER A 81 -3.27 2.44 -65.60
CA SER A 81 -4.44 2.90 -64.86
C SER A 81 -5.48 1.79 -64.67
N LEU A 82 -5.71 0.97 -65.71
CA LEU A 82 -6.57 -0.22 -65.62
C LEU A 82 -6.01 -1.26 -64.65
N LEU A 83 -4.71 -1.58 -64.71
CA LEU A 83 -4.07 -2.51 -63.79
C LEU A 83 -4.07 -1.98 -62.34
N ASN A 84 -3.86 -0.68 -62.14
CA ASN A 84 -3.96 -0.05 -60.82
C ASN A 84 -5.40 -0.11 -60.26
N SER A 85 -6.41 0.17 -61.09
CA SER A 85 -7.82 0.08 -60.65
C SER A 85 -8.25 -1.38 -60.40
N GLN A 86 -7.82 -2.35 -61.22
CA GLN A 86 -8.03 -3.78 -60.96
C GLN A 86 -7.31 -4.25 -59.69
N ARG A 87 -6.07 -3.83 -59.47
CA ARG A 87 -5.30 -4.12 -58.25
C ARG A 87 -5.96 -3.50 -57.01
N TRP A 88 -6.46 -2.28 -57.12
CA TRP A 88 -7.18 -1.60 -56.03
C TRP A 88 -8.51 -2.29 -55.72
N LEU A 89 -9.26 -2.71 -56.75
CA LEU A 89 -10.48 -3.51 -56.60
C LEU A 89 -10.18 -4.86 -55.94
N ALA A 90 -9.13 -5.55 -56.36
CA ALA A 90 -8.68 -6.81 -55.75
C ALA A 90 -8.30 -6.62 -54.26
N HIS A 91 -7.52 -5.59 -53.92
CA HIS A 91 -7.22 -5.24 -52.53
C HIS A 91 -8.49 -4.91 -51.72
N ARG A 92 -9.48 -4.23 -52.31
CA ARG A 92 -10.75 -3.92 -51.65
C ARG A 92 -11.61 -5.17 -51.41
N MET A 93 -11.67 -6.09 -52.37
CA MET A 93 -12.37 -7.38 -52.19
C MET A 93 -11.68 -8.25 -51.14
N LEU A 94 -10.34 -8.34 -51.16
CA LEU A 94 -9.57 -9.11 -50.17
C LEU A 94 -9.74 -8.56 -48.74
N THR A 95 -9.72 -7.23 -48.57
CA THR A 95 -9.92 -6.58 -47.26
C THR A 95 -11.36 -6.68 -46.73
N GLN A 96 -12.32 -7.08 -47.56
CA GLN A 96 -13.72 -7.35 -47.16
C GLN A 96 -13.98 -8.82 -46.77
N THR A 97 -12.98 -9.70 -46.83
CA THR A 97 -13.14 -11.10 -46.39
C THR A 97 -13.33 -11.23 -44.87
N SER A 98 -14.13 -12.22 -44.47
CA SER A 98 -14.36 -12.65 -43.08
C SER A 98 -13.06 -12.82 -42.28
N PHE A 99 -12.09 -13.49 -42.88
CA PHE A 99 -10.76 -13.74 -42.30
C PHE A 99 -10.00 -12.43 -42.06
N THR A 100 -9.86 -11.58 -43.08
CA THR A 100 -9.12 -10.32 -42.97
C THR A 100 -9.77 -9.36 -41.97
N LEU A 101 -11.10 -9.33 -41.91
CA LEU A 101 -11.86 -8.55 -40.93
C LEU A 101 -11.65 -9.08 -39.50
N SER A 102 -11.68 -10.40 -39.29
CA SER A 102 -11.39 -10.98 -37.97
C SER A 102 -9.93 -10.78 -37.54
N LEU A 103 -8.97 -10.80 -38.47
CA LEU A 103 -7.57 -10.51 -38.21
C LEU A 103 -7.39 -9.02 -37.84
N HIS A 104 -8.04 -8.11 -38.58
CA HIS A 104 -8.03 -6.68 -38.29
C HIS A 104 -8.57 -6.37 -36.89
N HIS A 105 -9.69 -6.97 -36.47
CA HIS A 105 -10.24 -6.79 -35.13
C HIS A 105 -9.21 -7.20 -34.04
N ARG A 106 -8.52 -8.34 -34.19
CA ARG A 106 -7.46 -8.78 -33.26
C ARG A 106 -6.30 -7.79 -33.21
N LEU A 107 -5.80 -7.36 -34.36
CA LEU A 107 -4.67 -6.42 -34.43
C LEU A 107 -5.02 -5.07 -33.78
N VAL A 108 -6.21 -4.52 -34.01
CA VAL A 108 -6.66 -3.26 -33.39
C VAL A 108 -6.79 -3.40 -31.86
N VAL A 109 -7.30 -4.54 -31.36
CA VAL A 109 -7.35 -4.83 -29.92
C VAL A 109 -5.94 -4.92 -29.32
N PHE A 110 -5.00 -5.64 -29.95
CA PHE A 110 -3.61 -5.71 -29.47
C PHE A 110 -2.91 -4.33 -29.49
N GLN A 111 -3.10 -3.53 -30.55
CA GLN A 111 -2.58 -2.15 -30.61
C GLN A 111 -3.07 -1.30 -29.44
N ARG A 112 -4.35 -1.44 -29.04
CA ARG A 112 -4.90 -0.72 -27.89
C ARG A 112 -4.32 -1.20 -26.57
N ILE A 113 -4.22 -2.52 -26.36
CA ILE A 113 -3.65 -3.11 -25.14
C ILE A 113 -2.20 -2.65 -24.96
N TYR A 114 -1.36 -2.75 -26.00
CA TYR A 114 0.04 -2.32 -25.93
C TYR A 114 0.20 -0.81 -25.72
N TYR A 115 -0.63 0.01 -26.36
CA TYR A 115 -0.66 1.45 -26.10
C TYR A 115 -1.04 1.77 -24.64
N ALA A 116 -2.04 1.06 -24.09
CA ALA A 116 -2.48 1.24 -22.70
C ALA A 116 -1.42 0.78 -21.69
N ILE A 117 -0.72 -0.34 -21.95
CA ILE A 117 0.40 -0.82 -21.13
C ILE A 117 1.52 0.22 -21.11
N HIS A 118 1.96 0.71 -22.28
CA HIS A 118 3.02 1.71 -22.36
C HIS A 118 2.63 3.02 -21.66
N SER A 119 1.46 3.58 -21.96
CA SER A 119 1.00 4.83 -21.34
C SER A 119 0.80 4.74 -19.82
N LYS A 120 0.54 3.54 -19.29
CA LYS A 120 0.33 3.29 -17.85
C LYS A 120 1.63 2.98 -17.10
N TYR A 121 2.57 2.28 -17.73
CA TYR A 121 3.72 1.66 -17.07
C TYR A 121 5.10 2.04 -17.62
N HIS A 122 5.21 2.62 -18.81
CA HIS A 122 6.50 3.06 -19.39
C HIS A 122 6.62 4.58 -19.44
N ASP A 123 5.50 5.30 -19.62
CA ASP A 123 5.49 6.72 -19.97
C ASP A 123 5.61 7.67 -18.74
N LYS A 124 6.57 7.37 -17.86
CA LYS A 124 7.03 8.26 -16.78
C LYS A 124 8.53 8.05 -16.55
N PHE A 125 9.35 9.02 -16.98
CA PHE A 125 10.69 9.42 -16.50
C PHE A 125 11.70 9.91 -17.58
N CYS A 126 11.30 10.11 -18.83
CA CYS A 126 12.06 10.97 -19.75
C CYS A 126 11.92 12.46 -19.38
N VAL A 127 12.59 12.87 -18.29
CA VAL A 127 12.91 14.27 -18.04
C VAL A 127 13.82 14.73 -19.17
N GLN A 128 13.41 15.76 -19.92
CA GLN A 128 14.28 16.43 -20.87
C GLN A 128 15.48 17.00 -20.12
N LEU A 129 16.70 16.49 -20.40
CA LEU A 129 17.91 17.19 -19.99
C LEU A 129 17.91 18.57 -20.69
N PRO A 130 18.27 19.65 -19.99
CA PRO A 130 18.46 20.95 -20.64
C PRO A 130 19.60 20.84 -21.66
N SER A 131 19.34 21.34 -22.86
CA SER A 131 20.28 21.33 -23.99
C SER A 131 21.59 22.03 -23.63
N GLN A 132 22.71 21.34 -23.80
CA GLN A 132 24.03 21.97 -23.75
C GLN A 132 24.23 22.86 -24.99
N SER A 133 24.60 24.12 -24.76
CA SER A 133 25.29 24.94 -25.74
C SER A 133 26.38 25.75 -25.04
N THR A 134 27.62 25.54 -25.49
CA THR A 134 28.84 26.35 -25.28
C THR A 134 28.54 27.86 -25.17
N ASP A 135 29.22 28.65 -24.33
CA ASP A 135 30.68 28.91 -24.38
C ASP A 135 31.19 29.76 -23.18
N GLY A 136 32.52 29.84 -22.96
CA GLY A 136 33.16 31.09 -22.46
C GLY A 136 33.49 31.37 -20.97
N GLY A 137 34.38 30.57 -20.33
CA GLY A 137 35.61 31.10 -19.67
C GLY A 137 35.65 31.75 -18.25
N LYS A 138 36.64 31.27 -17.45
CA LYS A 138 37.31 31.90 -16.26
C LYS A 138 36.47 32.05 -14.96
N GLU A 139 36.99 31.87 -13.73
CA GLU A 139 38.36 31.73 -13.23
C GLU A 139 38.44 30.83 -11.96
N CYS A 140 39.46 29.97 -11.93
CA CYS A 140 40.33 29.49 -10.83
C CYS A 140 39.99 29.72 -9.34
N GLY A 141 40.12 28.65 -8.52
CA GLY A 141 40.19 28.71 -7.04
C GLY A 141 40.16 27.35 -6.33
N GLN A 142 41.31 26.68 -6.19
CA GLN A 142 41.51 25.47 -5.33
C GLN A 142 41.68 25.91 -3.84
N LEU A 143 41.47 25.10 -2.79
CA LEU A 143 42.10 23.82 -2.43
C LEU A 143 41.33 23.06 -1.31
N GLU A 144 41.51 21.73 -1.29
CA GLU A 144 41.58 20.76 -0.16
C GLU A 144 40.52 20.85 0.98
N VAL A 145 39.61 19.87 1.17
CA VAL A 145 39.76 18.42 1.48
C VAL A 145 40.38 18.11 2.86
N ALA A 146 39.50 17.80 3.81
CA ALA A 146 39.79 16.85 4.90
C ALA A 146 38.50 16.06 5.19
N SER A 147 38.56 14.74 5.03
CA SER A 147 37.43 13.82 5.16
C SER A 147 37.45 13.10 6.51
N GLU A 148 36.31 13.00 7.18
CA GLU A 148 36.03 11.84 8.05
C GLU A 148 34.51 11.62 8.17
N SER A 149 34.08 10.36 8.12
CA SER A 149 32.69 9.96 7.89
C SER A 149 32.10 9.22 9.10
N CYS A 150 30.95 9.69 9.61
CA CYS A 150 30.12 8.94 10.56
C CYS A 150 28.63 9.05 10.19
N LEU A 151 27.96 7.89 10.15
CA LEU A 151 26.53 7.77 9.85
C LEU A 151 25.68 7.99 11.12
N GLY A 152 24.56 8.71 10.99
CA GLY A 152 23.64 8.98 12.10
C GLY A 152 22.76 10.20 11.85
N GLY A 153 21.85 10.10 10.86
CA GLY A 153 21.08 11.22 10.32
C GLY A 153 19.96 11.80 11.20
N GLY A 154 20.22 12.05 12.49
CA GLY A 154 19.47 13.05 13.23
C GLY A 154 19.89 14.45 12.75
N VAL A 155 18.95 15.36 12.50
CA VAL A 155 19.28 16.74 12.11
C VAL A 155 19.96 17.42 13.30
N SER A 156 21.30 17.47 13.28
CA SER A 156 22.09 18.16 14.29
C SER A 156 21.88 19.67 14.13
N LYS A 157 20.90 20.21 14.86
CA LYS A 157 20.95 21.63 15.26
C LYS A 157 22.34 21.87 15.85
N MET A 158 23.05 22.88 15.37
CA MET A 158 24.31 23.32 15.99
C MET A 158 24.04 23.55 17.48
N LYS A 159 24.56 22.66 18.34
CA LYS A 159 24.44 22.77 19.80
C LYS A 159 25.10 24.09 20.22
N SER A 160 24.45 24.87 21.08
CA SER A 160 25.05 26.10 21.58
C SER A 160 26.25 25.77 22.47
N GLY A 161 27.22 26.69 22.59
CA GLY A 161 28.39 26.46 23.47
C GLY A 161 28.01 26.16 24.92
N THR A 162 26.86 26.68 25.38
CA THR A 162 26.24 26.37 26.66
C THR A 162 25.71 24.93 26.76
N ASP A 163 25.09 24.39 25.71
CA ASP A 163 24.59 23.01 25.70
C ASP A 163 25.76 22.01 25.81
N VAL A 164 26.85 22.27 25.08
CA VAL A 164 28.06 21.43 25.10
C VAL A 164 28.71 21.44 26.49
N LEU A 165 28.74 22.58 27.18
CA LEU A 165 29.26 22.67 28.55
C LEU A 165 28.40 21.91 29.56
N ILE A 166 27.06 21.97 29.43
CA ILE A 166 26.14 21.21 30.29
C ILE A 166 26.31 19.71 30.03
N GLU A 167 26.33 19.28 28.76
CA GLU A 167 26.55 17.88 28.36
C GLU A 167 27.88 17.33 28.89
N MET A 168 28.97 18.11 28.78
CA MET A 168 30.28 17.76 29.32
C MET A 168 30.27 17.64 30.85
N GLY A 169 29.68 18.61 31.57
CA GLY A 169 29.61 18.61 33.04
C GLY A 169 28.76 17.45 33.59
N VAL A 170 27.64 17.16 32.94
CA VAL A 170 26.74 16.05 33.31
C VAL A 170 27.39 14.69 33.03
N ARG A 171 27.97 14.48 31.84
CA ARG A 171 28.66 13.21 31.49
C ARG A 171 29.86 12.93 32.38
N THR A 172 30.67 13.96 32.68
CA THR A 172 31.82 13.80 33.60
C THR A 172 31.36 13.52 35.04
N GLY A 173 30.32 14.22 35.52
CA GLY A 173 29.72 13.97 36.83
C GLY A 173 29.16 12.55 36.98
N LEU A 174 28.37 12.08 36.01
CA LEU A 174 27.83 10.70 36.02
C LEU A 174 28.94 9.66 35.92
N SER A 175 29.94 9.86 35.06
CA SER A 175 31.09 8.94 34.91
C SER A 175 31.91 8.82 36.20
N LEU A 176 32.12 9.94 36.91
CA LEU A 176 32.77 9.95 38.22
C LEU A 176 31.94 9.17 39.24
N LEU A 177 30.64 9.41 39.30
CA LEU A 177 29.72 8.76 40.24
C LEU A 177 29.64 7.25 40.00
N PHE A 178 29.52 6.79 38.76
CA PHE A 178 29.57 5.37 38.40
C PHE A 178 30.92 4.72 38.76
N SER A 179 32.04 5.43 38.58
CA SER A 179 33.37 4.95 38.96
C SER A 179 33.51 4.79 40.47
N LEU A 180 32.99 5.76 41.25
CA LEU A 180 32.97 5.71 42.72
C LEU A 180 32.10 4.56 43.25
N LEU A 181 30.92 4.31 42.66
CA LEU A 181 30.08 3.16 43.01
C LEU A 181 30.81 1.82 42.74
N GLN A 182 31.43 1.68 41.56
CA GLN A 182 32.24 0.49 41.24
C GLN A 182 33.46 0.31 42.16
N GLN A 183 34.12 1.40 42.56
CA GLN A 183 35.23 1.35 43.51
C GLN A 183 34.75 0.95 44.91
N ASN A 184 33.57 1.41 45.35
CA ASN A 184 32.99 1.04 46.63
C ASN A 184 32.61 -0.46 46.69
N TRP A 185 32.00 -1.03 45.65
CA TRP A 185 31.77 -2.48 45.55
C TRP A 185 33.09 -3.28 45.64
N ARG A 186 34.14 -2.85 44.91
CA ARG A 186 35.47 -3.48 44.99
C ARG A 186 36.09 -3.40 46.39
N TYR A 187 35.92 -2.28 47.10
CA TYR A 187 36.48 -2.08 48.43
C TYR A 187 35.70 -2.85 49.51
N ALA A 188 34.36 -2.82 49.46
CA ALA A 188 33.49 -3.53 50.40
C ALA A 188 33.70 -5.05 50.37
N ALA A 189 33.97 -5.62 49.19
CA ALA A 189 34.35 -7.02 49.02
C ALA A 189 35.64 -7.44 49.77
N SER A 190 36.43 -6.47 50.27
CA SER A 190 37.71 -6.72 50.95
C SER A 190 37.73 -6.38 52.45
N ALA A 191 36.74 -5.62 52.96
CA ALA A 191 36.85 -5.00 54.29
C ALA A 191 35.63 -5.22 55.22
N TYR A 192 34.40 -4.94 54.77
CA TYR A 192 33.19 -5.01 55.59
C TYR A 192 31.95 -5.36 54.74
N PRO A 193 31.33 -6.56 54.91
CA PRO A 193 30.19 -6.98 54.09
C PRO A 193 28.85 -6.30 54.38
N GLU A 194 28.66 -5.68 55.56
CA GLU A 194 27.32 -5.29 56.05
C GLU A 194 26.88 -3.85 55.72
N SER A 195 27.72 -3.02 55.09
CA SER A 195 27.39 -1.60 54.82
C SER A 195 27.90 -1.11 53.45
N VAL A 196 27.37 -1.73 52.39
CA VAL A 196 27.61 -1.30 51.01
C VAL A 196 26.73 -0.08 50.68
N LEU A 197 27.26 1.13 50.85
CA LEU A 197 26.59 2.41 50.55
C LEU A 197 25.95 2.46 49.15
N CYS A 198 26.49 1.74 48.15
CA CYS A 198 25.88 1.64 46.82
C CYS A 198 24.49 0.99 46.84
N ASN A 199 24.26 0.01 47.71
CA ASN A 199 22.98 -0.67 47.83
C ASN A 199 21.94 0.24 48.46
N ASP A 200 22.32 1.07 49.44
CA ASP A 200 21.44 2.08 50.04
C ASP A 200 21.03 3.14 49.01
N VAL A 201 21.96 3.57 48.14
CA VAL A 201 21.68 4.50 47.04
C VAL A 201 20.70 3.88 46.02
N LEU A 202 20.92 2.63 45.60
CA LEU A 202 20.02 1.93 44.68
C LEU A 202 18.64 1.68 45.31
N ALA A 203 18.58 1.26 46.58
CA ALA A 203 17.32 1.07 47.31
C ALA A 203 16.55 2.39 47.47
N THR A 204 17.24 3.49 47.74
CA THR A 204 16.63 4.83 47.77
C THR A 204 16.09 5.22 46.40
N ALA A 205 16.81 4.94 45.32
CA ALA A 205 16.33 5.17 43.96
C ALA A 205 15.10 4.33 43.61
N CYS A 206 15.05 3.06 44.03
CA CYS A 206 13.86 2.20 43.88
C CYS A 206 12.66 2.78 44.63
N SER A 207 12.85 3.22 45.87
CA SER A 207 11.81 3.85 46.70
C SER A 207 11.26 5.13 46.05
N VAL A 208 12.15 5.99 45.51
CA VAL A 208 11.75 7.20 44.78
C VAL A 208 10.96 6.86 43.53
N LEU A 209 11.40 5.90 42.69
CA LEU A 209 10.63 5.49 41.50
C LEU A 209 9.27 4.86 41.85
N ALA A 210 9.17 4.13 42.96
CA ALA A 210 7.92 3.56 43.45
C ALA A 210 6.94 4.63 43.98
N SER A 211 7.44 5.79 44.42
CA SER A 211 6.62 6.93 44.83
C SER A 211 6.08 7.78 43.66
N LEU A 212 6.65 7.64 42.47
CA LEU A 212 6.18 8.34 41.27
C LEU A 212 4.96 7.61 40.67
N PRO A 213 3.91 8.30 40.25
CA PRO A 213 2.80 7.66 39.53
C PRO A 213 3.33 7.02 38.23
N PRO A 214 2.93 5.78 37.89
CA PRO A 214 3.45 5.09 36.70
C PRO A 214 3.15 5.86 35.41
N LEU A 215 3.97 5.64 34.38
CA LEU A 215 4.01 6.41 33.13
C LEU A 215 4.46 7.89 33.26
N SER A 216 5.02 8.31 34.41
CA SER A 216 5.53 9.69 34.60
C SER A 216 6.63 10.09 33.61
N LEU A 217 7.38 9.13 33.07
CA LEU A 217 8.48 9.33 32.12
C LEU A 217 8.13 8.88 30.69
N ALA A 218 6.86 8.58 30.40
CA ALA A 218 6.46 8.00 29.11
C ALA A 218 6.41 9.02 27.96
N ASN A 219 6.24 10.31 28.26
CA ASN A 219 6.24 11.36 27.23
C ASN A 219 7.65 11.94 27.06
N GLU A 220 8.47 11.28 26.26
CA GLU A 220 9.88 11.67 26.02
C GLU A 220 10.00 13.10 25.45
N ASN A 221 9.00 13.59 24.73
CA ASN A 221 8.96 14.96 24.19
C ASN A 221 8.93 16.06 25.27
N LYS A 222 8.56 15.73 26.52
CA LYS A 222 8.56 16.64 27.66
C LYS A 222 9.86 16.59 28.48
N ILE A 223 10.74 15.62 28.19
CA ILE A 223 12.02 15.46 28.88
C ILE A 223 13.10 16.22 28.08
N PRO A 224 13.91 17.10 28.71
CA PRO A 224 15.03 17.73 28.03
C PRO A 224 16.00 16.69 27.44
N SER A 225 16.62 16.99 26.29
CA SER A 225 17.56 16.07 25.62
C SER A 225 18.67 15.56 26.54
N VAL A 226 19.24 16.44 27.38
CA VAL A 226 20.22 16.09 28.41
C VAL A 226 19.66 15.08 29.42
N GLY A 227 18.38 15.20 29.79
CA GLY A 227 17.69 14.25 30.67
C GLY A 227 17.51 12.87 30.05
N LEU A 228 17.20 12.80 28.75
CA LEU A 228 17.14 11.54 28.01
C LEU A 228 18.53 10.88 27.90
N GLU A 229 19.59 11.66 27.65
CA GLU A 229 20.97 11.16 27.66
C GLU A 229 21.39 10.65 29.05
N CYS A 230 21.00 11.32 30.14
CA CYS A 230 21.20 10.84 31.51
C CYS A 230 20.51 9.50 31.75
N LEU A 231 19.22 9.38 31.39
CA LEU A 231 18.45 8.15 31.58
C LEU A 231 19.06 6.98 30.80
N ALA A 232 19.53 7.22 29.58
CA ALA A 232 20.25 6.21 28.79
C ALA A 232 21.57 5.77 29.45
N GLN A 233 22.36 6.71 29.99
CA GLN A 233 23.61 6.38 30.71
C GLN A 233 23.36 5.63 32.02
N VAL A 234 22.30 5.98 32.76
CA VAL A 234 21.90 5.26 33.97
C VAL A 234 21.42 3.85 33.64
N ALA A 235 20.58 3.69 32.61
CA ALA A 235 20.14 2.36 32.16
C ALA A 235 21.33 1.47 31.76
N GLU A 236 22.27 2.00 30.97
CA GLU A 236 23.48 1.30 30.56
C GLU A 236 24.39 0.90 31.74
N PHE A 237 24.50 1.75 32.77
CA PHE A 237 25.18 1.40 34.01
C PHE A 237 24.48 0.22 34.72
N LEU A 238 23.14 0.26 34.85
CA LEU A 238 22.36 -0.81 35.52
C LEU A 238 22.44 -2.15 34.77
N LYS A 239 22.51 -2.14 33.43
CA LYS A 239 22.78 -3.35 32.61
C LYS A 239 24.13 -3.96 32.96
N ARG A 240 25.19 -3.15 32.96
CA ARG A 240 26.56 -3.61 33.27
C ARG A 240 26.71 -4.08 34.72
N THR A 241 25.94 -3.50 35.64
CA THR A 241 25.91 -3.91 37.05
C THR A 241 25.21 -5.25 37.24
N SER A 242 24.13 -5.53 36.50
CA SER A 242 23.32 -6.75 36.68
C SER A 242 23.91 -8.02 36.04
N VAL A 243 24.65 -7.90 34.95
CA VAL A 243 25.36 -9.03 34.29
C VAL A 243 26.78 -9.19 34.84
N ILE A 244 27.21 -10.42 35.17
CA ILE A 244 28.59 -10.66 35.62
C ILE A 244 29.57 -10.46 34.45
N SER A 245 30.39 -9.41 34.51
CA SER A 245 31.46 -9.18 33.54
C SER A 245 32.75 -8.72 34.22
N GLY A 246 33.63 -9.68 34.55
CA GLY A 246 34.99 -9.43 35.03
C GLY A 246 35.15 -9.06 36.52
N ALA A 247 36.39 -8.77 36.91
CA ALA A 247 36.87 -8.61 38.29
C ALA A 247 36.46 -7.29 38.99
N GLY A 248 35.20 -6.88 38.81
CA GLY A 248 34.59 -5.73 39.48
C GLY A 248 33.08 -5.88 39.63
N ALA A 249 32.58 -7.12 39.61
CA ALA A 249 31.15 -7.42 39.66
C ALA A 249 30.50 -6.94 40.97
N ALA A 250 29.28 -6.42 40.86
CA ALA A 250 28.48 -6.03 42.02
C ALA A 250 28.03 -7.26 42.83
N ASP A 251 27.79 -7.02 44.12
CA ASP A 251 27.28 -8.00 45.07
C ASP A 251 25.89 -8.52 44.66
N PRO A 252 25.44 -9.71 45.13
CA PRO A 252 24.13 -10.26 44.75
C PRO A 252 22.96 -9.34 45.08
N THR A 253 23.04 -8.54 46.15
CA THR A 253 22.03 -7.55 46.55
C THR A 253 22.02 -6.34 45.61
N GLY A 254 23.17 -5.76 45.28
CA GLY A 254 23.29 -4.68 44.28
C GLY A 254 22.79 -5.10 42.89
N ARG A 255 23.06 -6.35 42.47
CA ARG A 255 22.54 -6.91 41.20
C ARG A 255 21.02 -7.03 41.18
N ARG A 256 20.41 -7.49 42.28
CA ARG A 256 18.95 -7.55 42.43
C ARG A 256 18.33 -6.14 42.34
N LEU A 257 18.86 -5.19 43.12
CA LEU A 257 18.35 -3.81 43.12
C LEU A 257 18.51 -3.14 41.75
N ALA A 258 19.59 -3.42 41.01
CA ALA A 258 19.75 -2.90 39.65
C ALA A 258 18.69 -3.45 38.67
N LEU A 259 18.32 -4.73 38.78
CA LEU A 259 17.25 -5.34 37.98
C LEU A 259 15.86 -4.83 38.35
N GLU A 260 15.59 -4.62 39.63
CA GLU A 260 14.32 -4.03 40.12
C GLU A 260 14.19 -2.55 39.70
N LEU A 261 15.29 -1.78 39.77
CA LEU A 261 15.33 -0.38 39.32
C LEU A 261 15.15 -0.25 37.80
N LEU A 262 15.77 -1.14 37.00
CA LEU A 262 15.62 -1.15 35.55
C LEU A 262 14.18 -1.50 35.13
N LEU A 263 13.53 -2.46 35.82
CA LEU A 263 12.11 -2.75 35.62
C LEU A 263 11.21 -1.56 35.99
N GLY A 264 11.49 -0.89 37.11
CA GLY A 264 10.78 0.33 37.53
C GLY A 264 10.92 1.46 36.51
N LEU A 265 12.11 1.67 35.95
CA LEU A 265 12.34 2.65 34.88
C LEU A 265 11.58 2.29 33.59
N ALA A 266 11.55 1.01 33.19
CA ALA A 266 10.77 0.56 32.05
C ALA A 266 9.26 0.82 32.26
N MET A 267 8.74 0.55 33.46
CA MET A 267 7.35 0.84 33.82
C MET A 267 7.01 2.33 33.83
N GLN A 268 7.97 3.18 34.21
CA GLN A 268 7.79 4.64 34.16
C GLN A 268 7.87 5.22 32.74
N ARG A 269 8.60 4.57 31.81
CA ARG A 269 8.73 4.98 30.40
C ARG A 269 7.67 4.41 29.47
N GLY A 270 7.00 3.32 29.84
CA GLY A 270 5.80 2.83 29.15
C GLY A 270 6.00 2.17 27.78
N SER A 271 7.09 2.41 27.05
CA SER A 271 7.35 1.75 25.77
C SER A 271 7.79 0.28 25.95
N LEU A 272 7.30 -0.59 25.06
CA LEU A 272 7.61 -2.02 25.04
C LEU A 272 9.11 -2.29 24.90
N LYS A 273 9.86 -1.45 24.20
CA LYS A 273 11.31 -1.68 23.98
C LYS A 273 12.09 -1.77 25.29
N PHE A 274 11.71 -1.02 26.32
CA PHE A 274 12.36 -1.05 27.64
C PHE A 274 12.02 -2.31 28.45
N LEU A 275 10.85 -2.92 28.21
CA LEU A 275 10.51 -4.22 28.79
C LEU A 275 11.25 -5.37 28.09
N LEU A 276 11.39 -5.31 26.76
CA LEU A 276 12.22 -6.26 26.00
C LEU A 276 13.71 -6.14 26.40
N GLU A 277 14.20 -4.92 26.58
CA GLU A 277 15.54 -4.62 27.11
C GLU A 277 15.75 -5.21 28.51
N TRP A 278 14.77 -5.12 29.41
CA TRP A 278 14.83 -5.78 30.71
C TRP A 278 14.85 -7.31 30.57
N VAL A 279 14.06 -7.89 29.67
CA VAL A 279 14.03 -9.33 29.38
C VAL A 279 15.38 -9.84 28.89
N GLU A 280 16.05 -9.12 27.98
CA GLU A 280 17.40 -9.47 27.51
C GLU A 280 18.40 -9.53 28.67
N VAL A 281 18.40 -8.50 29.52
CA VAL A 281 19.30 -8.35 30.66
C VAL A 281 19.03 -9.42 31.72
N ALA A 282 17.76 -9.74 32.01
CA ALA A 282 17.37 -10.79 32.94
C ALA A 282 17.79 -12.19 32.47
N LEU A 283 17.68 -12.48 31.16
CA LEU A 283 18.16 -13.73 30.58
C LEU A 283 19.69 -13.83 30.65
N ALA A 284 20.42 -12.76 30.29
CA ALA A 284 21.88 -12.71 30.37
C ALA A 284 22.40 -12.84 31.81
N ALA A 285 21.77 -12.18 32.78
CA ALA A 285 22.08 -12.34 34.20
C ALA A 285 21.89 -13.80 34.67
N SER A 286 20.84 -14.48 34.18
CA SER A 286 20.56 -15.89 34.52
C SER A 286 21.52 -16.90 33.89
N MET A 287 22.15 -16.60 32.74
CA MET A 287 23.26 -17.42 32.20
C MET A 287 24.51 -17.34 33.09
N SER A 288 24.78 -16.17 33.66
CA SER A 288 26.01 -15.94 34.43
C SER A 288 26.08 -16.73 35.75
N SER A 289 24.94 -17.15 36.30
CA SER A 289 24.86 -18.02 37.48
C SER A 289 25.03 -19.51 37.19
N SER A 290 24.92 -19.97 35.93
CA SER A 290 25.00 -21.41 35.60
C SER A 290 26.42 -21.90 35.26
N ASN A 291 27.35 -20.99 34.92
CA ASN A 291 28.69 -21.34 34.42
C ASN A 291 29.78 -21.48 35.50
N SER A 292 29.44 -21.36 36.79
CA SER A 292 30.40 -21.59 37.88
C SER A 292 30.59 -23.09 38.14
N MET A 293 31.73 -23.64 37.74
CA MET A 293 32.13 -25.02 38.05
C MET A 293 32.08 -25.29 39.58
N PRO A 294 31.54 -26.45 40.02
CA PRO A 294 31.48 -26.79 41.44
C PRO A 294 32.87 -27.26 41.93
N SER A 295 33.73 -26.33 42.29
CA SER A 295 34.94 -26.65 43.06
C SER A 295 34.54 -27.10 44.47
N SER A 296 34.91 -28.33 44.81
CA SER A 296 34.63 -28.94 46.12
C SER A 296 35.14 -28.11 47.31
N SER A 297 34.46 -28.25 48.45
CA SER A 297 34.79 -27.74 49.79
C SER A 297 34.59 -26.25 50.11
N ALA A 298 33.31 -25.84 50.23
CA ALA A 298 32.84 -25.01 51.35
C ALA A 298 31.29 -25.05 51.40
N MET A 299 30.69 -25.21 52.59
CA MET A 299 29.25 -25.03 52.76
C MET A 299 28.91 -23.56 52.98
N THR A 300 28.76 -22.83 51.88
CA THR A 300 28.02 -21.56 51.84
C THR A 300 27.07 -21.58 50.65
N SER A 301 25.79 -21.29 50.88
CA SER A 301 24.78 -21.30 49.82
C SER A 301 25.01 -20.13 48.85
N GLN A 302 25.56 -20.44 47.66
CA GLN A 302 25.58 -19.49 46.57
C GLN A 302 24.13 -19.23 46.11
N LYS A 303 23.53 -18.15 46.63
CA LYS A 303 22.16 -17.75 46.28
C LYS A 303 22.08 -17.45 44.79
N SER A 304 21.16 -18.11 44.09
CA SER A 304 20.81 -17.80 42.71
C SER A 304 20.35 -16.36 42.59
N ALA A 305 20.78 -15.66 41.54
CA ALA A 305 20.27 -14.32 41.25
C ALA A 305 18.76 -14.39 41.00
N GLY A 306 18.00 -13.67 41.81
CA GLY A 306 16.53 -13.64 41.76
C GLY A 306 16.00 -12.24 42.04
N VAL A 307 14.79 -11.97 41.56
CA VAL A 307 14.07 -10.70 41.72
C VAL A 307 12.96 -10.89 42.75
N GLY A 308 12.58 -9.83 43.47
CA GLY A 308 11.48 -9.90 44.44
C GLY A 308 10.16 -10.32 43.81
N PHE A 309 9.52 -11.36 44.35
CA PHE A 309 8.20 -11.83 43.91
C PHE A 309 7.16 -10.71 43.89
N ASP A 310 7.13 -9.93 44.97
CA ASP A 310 6.12 -8.89 45.19
C ASP A 310 6.27 -7.72 44.18
N VAL A 311 7.50 -7.44 43.72
CA VAL A 311 7.78 -6.41 42.69
C VAL A 311 7.20 -6.84 41.34
N ILE A 312 7.47 -8.07 40.89
CA ILE A 312 6.95 -8.60 39.63
C ILE A 312 5.42 -8.66 39.65
N GLN A 313 4.82 -9.10 40.76
CA GLN A 313 3.36 -9.15 40.89
C GLN A 313 2.73 -7.75 40.83
N GLN A 314 3.34 -6.74 41.49
CA GLN A 314 2.89 -5.35 41.38
C GLN A 314 3.04 -4.82 39.95
N THR A 315 4.16 -5.12 39.26
CA THR A 315 4.39 -4.75 37.86
C THR A 315 3.30 -5.31 36.95
N LEU A 316 2.97 -6.60 37.05
CA LEU A 316 1.91 -7.25 36.25
C LEU A 316 0.53 -6.62 36.51
N LEU A 317 0.21 -6.31 37.77
CA LEU A 317 -1.04 -5.63 38.13
C LEU A 317 -1.12 -4.21 37.56
N GLN A 318 -0.03 -3.44 37.63
CA GLN A 318 0.05 -2.11 37.01
C GLN A 318 -0.08 -2.20 35.48
N MET A 319 0.61 -3.14 34.82
CA MET A 319 0.49 -3.33 33.37
C MET A 319 -0.97 -3.55 32.94
N ARG A 320 -1.75 -4.36 33.68
CA ARG A 320 -3.19 -4.58 33.40
C ARG A 320 -4.03 -3.31 33.64
N GLN A 321 -3.82 -2.62 34.76
CA GLN A 321 -4.55 -1.40 35.11
C GLN A 321 -4.36 -0.28 34.08
N TYR A 322 -3.12 -0.04 33.64
CA TYR A 322 -2.79 1.08 32.75
C TYR A 322 -2.87 0.76 31.25
N SER A 323 -3.04 -0.51 30.87
CA SER A 323 -3.33 -0.90 29.47
C SER A 323 -4.84 -0.92 29.13
N GLY A 324 -5.71 -0.73 30.13
CA GLY A 324 -7.16 -0.69 29.97
C GLY A 324 -7.82 -2.08 29.91
N PHE A 325 -7.24 -3.07 30.59
CA PHE A 325 -7.73 -4.46 30.57
C PHE A 325 -8.76 -4.73 31.68
N SER A 326 -9.95 -5.22 31.29
CA SER A 326 -11.07 -5.54 32.20
C SER A 326 -11.47 -7.03 32.24
N GLY A 327 -10.68 -7.92 31.61
CA GLY A 327 -10.99 -9.35 31.53
C GLY A 327 -10.49 -10.18 32.72
N ASP A 328 -11.10 -11.34 32.94
CA ASP A 328 -10.67 -12.30 33.96
C ASP A 328 -9.29 -12.92 33.67
N SER A 329 -8.64 -13.43 34.72
CA SER A 329 -7.28 -13.96 34.71
C SER A 329 -7.15 -15.32 33.99
N ILE A 330 -7.05 -15.29 32.67
CA ILE A 330 -6.75 -16.49 31.87
C ILE A 330 -5.30 -16.95 32.11
N ASN A 331 -5.12 -17.91 33.02
CA ASN A 331 -3.98 -18.83 33.12
C ASN A 331 -2.55 -18.24 32.97
N THR A 332 -2.22 -17.13 33.65
CA THR A 332 -0.80 -16.82 33.92
C THR A 332 -0.18 -17.97 34.71
N GLN A 333 0.97 -18.48 34.27
CA GLN A 333 1.70 -19.53 35.00
C GLN A 333 1.96 -19.10 36.45
N VAL A 334 1.80 -20.03 37.39
CA VAL A 334 1.98 -19.76 38.83
C VAL A 334 3.46 -19.49 39.12
N LEU A 335 3.83 -18.22 39.22
CA LEU A 335 5.10 -17.75 39.79
C LEU A 335 5.35 -18.45 41.13
N LYS A 336 6.49 -19.13 41.26
CA LYS A 336 6.87 -19.82 42.49
C LYS A 336 7.75 -18.90 43.34
N LYS A 337 7.41 -18.80 44.63
CA LYS A 337 8.15 -18.02 45.63
C LYS A 337 9.14 -18.94 46.34
N ASP A 338 10.42 -18.64 46.25
CA ASP A 338 11.46 -19.30 47.06
C ASP A 338 11.36 -18.86 48.53
N ALA A 339 12.02 -19.60 49.45
CA ALA A 339 11.97 -19.33 50.89
C ALA A 339 12.44 -17.91 51.29
N ASP A 340 13.33 -17.30 50.50
CA ASP A 340 13.80 -15.91 50.66
C ASP A 340 12.85 -14.84 50.07
N GLY A 341 11.70 -15.24 49.51
CA GLY A 341 10.75 -14.34 48.85
C GLY A 341 11.15 -13.91 47.42
N LEU A 342 12.13 -14.60 46.83
CA LEU A 342 12.64 -14.36 45.48
C LEU A 342 11.95 -15.23 44.43
N CYS A 343 12.02 -14.78 43.18
CA CYS A 343 11.66 -15.51 41.98
C CYS A 343 12.89 -15.80 41.11
N GLN A 344 12.89 -16.95 40.44
CA GLN A 344 13.87 -17.26 39.40
C GLN A 344 13.65 -16.35 38.16
N LEU A 345 14.75 -15.82 37.63
CA LEU A 345 14.74 -14.87 36.50
C LEU A 345 14.07 -15.43 35.24
N SER A 346 14.29 -16.71 34.92
CA SER A 346 13.68 -17.36 33.74
C SER A 346 12.16 -17.47 33.84
N GLN A 347 11.61 -17.77 35.02
CA GLN A 347 10.16 -17.78 35.27
C GLN A 347 9.58 -16.37 35.28
N ALA A 348 10.28 -15.40 35.88
CA ALA A 348 9.89 -13.98 35.86
C ALA A 348 9.77 -13.44 34.42
N VAL A 349 10.75 -13.72 33.57
CA VAL A 349 10.73 -13.38 32.14
C VAL A 349 9.53 -14.01 31.43
N LEU A 350 9.28 -15.30 31.62
CA LEU A 350 8.15 -15.98 30.97
C LEU A 350 6.80 -15.38 31.35
N CYS A 351 6.54 -15.15 32.63
CA CYS A 351 5.27 -14.56 33.08
C CYS A 351 5.08 -13.12 32.56
N LEU A 352 6.14 -12.31 32.56
CA LEU A 352 6.08 -10.93 32.03
C LEU A 352 5.88 -10.92 30.51
N PHE A 353 6.57 -11.79 29.77
CA PHE A 353 6.45 -11.88 28.31
C PHE A 353 5.09 -12.48 27.87
N GLU A 354 4.54 -13.42 28.65
CA GLU A 354 3.19 -13.95 28.45
C GLU A 354 2.12 -12.86 28.64
N GLU A 355 2.26 -12.02 29.66
CA GLU A 355 1.37 -10.88 29.88
C GLU A 355 1.45 -9.85 28.75
N ILE A 356 2.66 -9.47 28.32
CA ILE A 356 2.87 -8.60 27.13
C ILE A 356 2.15 -9.18 25.90
N CYS A 357 2.33 -10.48 25.63
CA CYS A 357 1.70 -11.14 24.50
C CYS A 357 0.18 -11.17 24.60
N ASN A 358 -0.38 -11.31 25.80
CA ASN A 358 -1.82 -11.29 26.02
C ASN A 358 -2.38 -9.88 25.80
N LEU A 359 -1.79 -8.86 26.41
CA LEU A 359 -2.18 -7.45 26.22
C LEU A 359 -2.08 -7.03 24.73
N ALA A 360 -1.02 -7.45 24.02
CA ALA A 360 -0.87 -7.21 22.59
C ALA A 360 -1.94 -7.94 21.76
N SER A 361 -2.29 -9.18 22.13
CA SER A 361 -3.36 -9.95 21.48
C SER A 361 -4.73 -9.29 21.66
N TYR A 362 -5.03 -8.74 22.85
CA TYR A 362 -6.27 -7.99 23.07
C TYR A 362 -6.32 -6.67 22.26
N CYS A 363 -5.18 -6.02 22.01
CA CYS A 363 -5.10 -4.90 21.07
C CYS A 363 -5.41 -5.33 19.62
N LEU A 364 -5.11 -6.58 19.24
CA LEU A 364 -5.54 -7.14 17.97
C LEU A 364 -7.05 -7.48 17.97
N CYS A 365 -7.54 -8.17 19.01
CA CYS A 365 -8.95 -8.58 19.09
C CYS A 365 -9.92 -7.38 19.17
N SER A 366 -9.51 -6.26 19.75
CA SER A 366 -10.28 -5.01 19.74
C SER A 366 -10.22 -4.25 18.40
N SER A 367 -9.38 -4.67 17.45
CA SER A 367 -9.41 -4.18 16.06
C SER A 367 -10.16 -5.12 15.10
N SER A 368 -10.27 -6.41 15.40
CA SER A 368 -11.16 -7.34 14.71
C SER A 368 -12.61 -7.23 15.20
N THR A 369 -13.49 -6.71 14.34
CA THR A 369 -14.93 -6.58 14.62
C THR A 369 -15.63 -7.95 14.60
N ASP A 370 -15.52 -8.73 15.69
CA ASP A 370 -16.36 -9.92 15.95
C ASP A 370 -16.36 -10.32 17.44
N ALA A 371 -16.80 -9.39 18.30
CA ALA A 371 -17.15 -9.68 19.69
C ALA A 371 -18.23 -8.70 20.19
N ALA A 372 -19.49 -8.97 19.84
CA ALA A 372 -20.62 -8.32 20.50
C ALA A 372 -20.82 -8.90 21.91
N SER A 373 -20.03 -8.42 22.88
CA SER A 373 -20.28 -8.66 24.30
C SER A 373 -21.36 -7.71 24.83
N PRO A 374 -22.53 -8.19 25.25
CA PRO A 374 -23.57 -7.33 25.79
C PRO A 374 -23.26 -6.94 27.25
N GLY A 375 -23.09 -5.64 27.50
CA GLY A 375 -23.22 -5.06 28.84
C GLY A 375 -21.93 -4.83 29.62
N THR A 376 -21.44 -3.59 29.58
CA THR A 376 -21.14 -2.83 30.80
C THR A 376 -21.55 -1.37 30.56
N GLU A 377 -21.73 -0.60 31.64
CA GLU A 377 -22.47 0.66 31.63
C GLU A 377 -21.88 1.71 30.66
N GLY A 378 -22.78 2.49 30.04
CA GLY A 378 -22.42 3.40 28.95
C GLY A 378 -21.59 4.59 29.41
N ASP A 379 -20.32 4.60 29.03
CA ASP A 379 -19.47 5.79 29.07
C ASP A 379 -20.15 6.92 28.26
N ALA A 380 -20.63 7.95 28.95
CA ALA A 380 -21.40 9.02 28.32
C ALA A 380 -20.51 9.78 27.33
N VAL A 381 -20.91 9.83 26.05
CA VAL A 381 -20.14 10.52 25.02
C VAL A 381 -20.10 12.01 25.37
N THR A 382 -18.89 12.54 25.56
CA THR A 382 -18.69 13.98 25.81
C THR A 382 -18.36 14.67 24.50
N VAL A 383 -19.08 15.77 24.24
CA VAL A 383 -18.96 16.57 23.00
C VAL A 383 -18.57 17.99 23.35
N TYR A 384 -17.48 18.45 22.77
CA TYR A 384 -16.92 19.79 22.94
C TYR A 384 -17.14 20.61 21.67
N VAL A 385 -17.61 21.85 21.85
CA VAL A 385 -18.02 22.74 20.76
C VAL A 385 -17.37 24.12 20.89
N TRP A 386 -16.95 24.70 19.75
CA TRP A 386 -16.43 26.07 19.71
C TRP A 386 -16.54 26.73 18.33
N GLY A 387 -16.28 28.03 18.28
CA GLY A 387 -16.43 28.91 17.11
C GLY A 387 -17.76 29.67 17.09
N SER A 388 -18.26 29.95 15.89
CA SER A 388 -19.53 30.65 15.69
C SER A 388 -20.73 29.80 16.13
N ASN A 389 -21.70 30.45 16.78
CA ASN A 389 -22.99 29.91 17.18
C ASN A 389 -24.15 30.89 16.90
N SER A 390 -23.94 31.88 16.02
CA SER A 390 -24.93 32.92 15.67
C SER A 390 -26.19 32.41 14.95
N SER A 391 -26.26 31.13 14.60
CA SER A 391 -27.48 30.45 14.12
C SER A 391 -27.85 29.25 14.98
N HIS A 392 -27.28 29.15 16.19
CA HIS A 392 -27.42 28.06 17.17
C HIS A 392 -26.86 26.68 16.76
N GLN A 393 -25.90 26.66 15.82
CA GLN A 393 -25.28 25.42 15.33
C GLN A 393 -24.49 24.62 16.38
N LEU A 394 -24.16 25.21 17.54
CA LEU A 394 -23.48 24.51 18.63
C LEU A 394 -24.44 24.02 19.72
N ALA A 395 -25.77 24.21 19.54
CA ALA A 395 -26.83 23.85 20.50
C ALA A 395 -26.68 24.50 21.89
N GLU A 396 -25.91 25.59 21.99
CA GLU A 396 -25.37 26.07 23.27
C GLU A 396 -25.73 27.55 23.54
N GLY A 397 -26.86 27.76 24.24
CA GLY A 397 -27.26 29.05 24.79
C GLY A 397 -27.41 30.20 23.78
N THR A 398 -27.23 31.44 24.29
CA THR A 398 -27.35 32.70 23.54
C THR A 398 -25.99 33.28 23.10
N LEU A 399 -24.88 32.60 23.39
CA LEU A 399 -23.55 33.07 23.03
C LEU A 399 -23.34 32.96 21.51
N GLU A 400 -23.12 34.07 20.82
CA GLU A 400 -22.87 34.06 19.35
C GLU A 400 -21.52 33.46 18.95
N LYS A 401 -20.54 33.47 19.88
CA LYS A 401 -19.18 32.98 19.68
C LYS A 401 -18.69 32.27 20.94
N ILE A 402 -18.10 31.09 20.77
CA ILE A 402 -17.50 30.29 21.82
C ILE A 402 -16.00 30.18 21.51
N LEU A 403 -15.14 30.85 22.27
CA LEU A 403 -13.71 31.02 21.91
C LEU A 403 -12.80 29.89 22.43
N LEU A 404 -13.29 29.10 23.38
CA LEU A 404 -12.66 27.90 23.92
C LEU A 404 -13.66 26.73 23.83
N PRO A 405 -13.20 25.49 23.57
CA PRO A 405 -14.03 24.29 23.62
C PRO A 405 -14.89 24.23 24.89
N LYS A 406 -16.21 24.20 24.70
CA LYS A 406 -17.19 24.07 25.78
C LYS A 406 -17.87 22.73 25.66
N LEU A 407 -18.00 21.99 26.77
CA LEU A 407 -18.82 20.79 26.84
C LEU A 407 -20.28 21.15 26.61
N THR A 408 -20.97 20.45 25.70
CA THR A 408 -22.41 20.58 25.48
C THR A 408 -23.16 19.28 25.72
N GLN A 409 -24.39 19.40 26.21
CA GLN A 409 -25.30 18.26 26.44
C GLN A 409 -26.23 17.98 25.25
N GLY A 410 -26.21 18.82 24.21
CA GLY A 410 -27.10 18.66 23.05
C GLY A 410 -26.84 17.40 22.19
N PHE A 411 -25.63 16.83 22.30
CA PHE A 411 -25.14 15.76 21.43
C PHE A 411 -24.60 14.53 22.22
N SER A 412 -25.03 14.31 23.45
CA SER A 412 -24.50 13.26 24.34
C SER A 412 -24.74 11.81 23.87
N ASP A 413 -25.57 11.60 22.86
CA ASP A 413 -25.83 10.31 22.20
C ASP A 413 -25.23 10.19 20.79
N ALA A 414 -24.35 11.11 20.39
CA ALA A 414 -23.77 11.15 19.06
C ALA A 414 -22.60 10.16 18.87
N GLN A 415 -22.74 9.27 17.90
CA GLN A 415 -21.69 8.36 17.44
C GLN A 415 -20.76 9.04 16.41
N THR A 416 -21.36 9.77 15.46
CA THR A 416 -20.63 10.64 14.52
C THR A 416 -21.29 12.01 14.41
N ILE A 417 -20.51 13.05 14.13
CA ILE A 417 -20.99 14.43 14.02
C ILE A 417 -20.40 15.07 12.76
N GLU A 418 -21.24 15.74 11.98
CA GLU A 418 -20.84 16.48 10.78
C GLU A 418 -21.24 17.95 10.88
N ALA A 419 -20.23 18.82 10.91
CA ALA A 419 -20.39 20.27 10.96
C ALA A 419 -20.57 20.83 9.53
N GLY A 420 -21.78 21.22 9.16
CA GLY A 420 -22.09 21.83 7.86
C GLY A 420 -21.88 23.34 7.82
N GLN A 421 -22.54 23.98 6.86
CA GLN A 421 -22.58 25.43 6.77
C GLN A 421 -23.54 26.01 7.83
N TYR A 422 -23.00 26.59 8.89
CA TYR A 422 -23.76 27.11 10.05
C TYR A 422 -24.84 26.15 10.60
N CYS A 423 -24.61 24.85 10.49
CA CYS A 423 -25.50 23.79 10.99
C CYS A 423 -24.65 22.58 11.39
N THR A 424 -25.21 21.73 12.24
CA THR A 424 -24.54 20.53 12.76
C THR A 424 -25.51 19.36 12.71
N PHE A 425 -25.04 18.22 12.22
CA PHE A 425 -25.76 16.95 12.22
C PHE A 425 -25.08 15.99 13.18
N SER A 426 -25.84 15.31 14.02
CA SER A 426 -25.35 14.17 14.80
C SER A 426 -26.07 12.90 14.37
N VAL A 427 -25.32 11.82 14.21
CA VAL A 427 -25.82 10.46 13.96
C VAL A 427 -25.58 9.65 15.23
N SER A 428 -26.63 9.08 15.80
CA SER A 428 -26.56 8.27 17.02
C SER A 428 -26.28 6.80 16.69
N THR A 429 -26.00 5.96 17.70
CA THR A 429 -25.71 4.52 17.49
C THR A 429 -26.89 3.72 16.93
N ASP A 430 -28.13 4.20 17.12
CA ASP A 430 -29.35 3.66 16.49
C ASP A 430 -29.47 4.01 14.98
N GLY A 431 -28.52 4.79 14.44
CA GLY A 431 -28.56 5.31 13.07
C GLY A 431 -29.52 6.48 12.87
N SER A 432 -30.10 7.04 13.94
CA SER A 432 -30.95 8.21 13.84
C SER A 432 -30.17 9.52 13.77
N VAL A 433 -30.67 10.47 12.98
CA VAL A 433 -30.02 11.76 12.74
C VAL A 433 -30.77 12.87 13.46
N LYS A 434 -30.03 13.76 14.14
CA LYS A 434 -30.54 15.04 14.64
C LYS A 434 -29.81 16.19 13.94
N ALA A 435 -30.46 17.33 13.81
CA ALA A 435 -29.84 18.55 13.28
C ALA A 435 -30.20 19.80 14.08
N CYS A 436 -29.25 20.74 14.16
CA CYS A 436 -29.48 22.10 14.66
C CYS A 436 -28.73 23.15 13.81
N GLY A 437 -28.99 24.42 14.09
CA GLY A 437 -28.35 25.55 13.41
C GLY A 437 -29.26 26.25 12.40
N LYS A 438 -28.66 26.79 11.34
CA LYS A 438 -29.33 27.56 10.28
C LYS A 438 -30.30 26.68 9.47
N GLY A 439 -31.56 27.10 9.34
CA GLY A 439 -32.60 26.38 8.60
C GLY A 439 -32.70 26.70 7.11
N SER A 440 -32.10 27.80 6.65
CA SER A 440 -32.30 28.34 5.30
C SER A 440 -32.11 27.30 4.19
N TYR A 441 -32.99 27.38 3.18
CA TYR A 441 -33.11 26.43 2.06
C TYR A 441 -33.46 24.98 2.47
N GLY A 442 -33.97 24.77 3.68
CA GLY A 442 -34.36 23.44 4.16
C GLY A 442 -33.19 22.52 4.49
N ARG A 443 -31.97 23.07 4.66
CA ARG A 443 -30.74 22.28 4.86
C ARG A 443 -30.79 21.33 6.07
N LEU A 444 -31.65 21.59 7.06
CA LEU A 444 -31.77 20.73 8.23
C LEU A 444 -32.62 19.48 8.00
N GLY A 445 -33.34 19.38 6.87
CA GLY A 445 -34.17 18.20 6.55
C GLY A 445 -35.45 18.07 7.37
N LEU A 446 -35.92 19.18 7.96
CA LEU A 446 -37.05 19.20 8.91
C LEU A 446 -38.38 19.67 8.31
N GLY A 447 -38.44 19.88 6.99
CA GLY A 447 -39.63 20.34 6.26
C GLY A 447 -39.82 21.85 6.19
N ASP A 448 -39.17 22.62 7.05
CA ASP A 448 -39.21 24.08 7.08
C ASP A 448 -37.85 24.72 6.73
N SER A 449 -37.77 26.05 6.83
CA SER A 449 -36.51 26.80 6.65
C SER A 449 -36.05 27.48 7.96
N ASN A 450 -36.56 27.04 9.11
CA ASN A 450 -36.39 27.72 10.40
C ASN A 450 -35.11 27.27 11.11
N ASN A 451 -34.41 28.22 11.73
CA ASN A 451 -33.25 27.89 12.57
C ASN A 451 -33.70 27.09 13.79
N GLN A 452 -32.91 26.10 14.20
CA GLN A 452 -33.20 25.24 15.35
C GLN A 452 -32.13 25.42 16.42
N SER A 453 -32.55 25.80 17.63
CA SER A 453 -31.66 26.04 18.76
C SER A 453 -31.21 24.78 19.49
N LEU A 454 -31.92 23.67 19.31
CA LEU A 454 -31.62 22.36 19.89
C LEU A 454 -31.64 21.28 18.78
N PRO A 455 -30.85 20.20 18.91
CA PRO A 455 -30.81 19.13 17.91
C PRO A 455 -32.14 18.39 17.81
N LYS A 456 -32.85 18.59 16.70
CA LYS A 456 -34.16 17.97 16.43
C LYS A 456 -33.97 16.73 15.55
N LYS A 457 -34.58 15.60 15.93
CA LYS A 457 -34.54 14.34 15.18
C LYS A 457 -35.22 14.51 13.81
N LEU A 458 -34.52 14.10 12.75
CA LEU A 458 -35.05 14.07 11.39
C LEU A 458 -35.99 12.87 11.22
N VAL A 459 -37.00 13.02 10.36
CA VAL A 459 -37.85 11.93 9.91
C VAL A 459 -37.38 11.51 8.52
N LEU A 460 -37.07 10.23 8.36
CA LEU A 460 -36.68 9.60 7.10
C LEU A 460 -37.83 8.70 6.66
N GLU A 461 -38.38 8.95 5.46
CA GLU A 461 -39.43 8.13 4.86
C GLU A 461 -38.91 7.53 3.54
N PRO A 462 -38.79 6.19 3.41
CA PRO A 462 -39.00 5.18 4.45
C PRO A 462 -37.94 5.24 5.56
N HIS A 463 -38.24 4.67 6.73
CA HIS A 463 -37.29 4.61 7.83
C HIS A 463 -36.04 3.80 7.43
N ARG A 464 -34.86 4.38 7.71
CA ARG A 464 -33.54 3.84 7.40
C ARG A 464 -32.55 4.28 8.47
N ASN A 465 -31.60 3.40 8.80
CA ASN A 465 -30.52 3.70 9.71
C ASN A 465 -29.39 4.37 8.92
N ILE A 466 -29.04 5.60 9.28
CA ILE A 466 -27.96 6.36 8.67
C ILE A 466 -26.62 5.94 9.26
N LYS A 467 -25.65 5.68 8.38
CA LYS A 467 -24.26 5.36 8.74
C LYS A 467 -23.37 6.61 8.74
N LYS A 468 -23.58 7.52 7.79
CA LYS A 468 -22.73 8.71 7.60
C LYS A 468 -23.52 9.87 6.99
N VAL A 469 -23.16 11.09 7.38
CA VAL A 469 -23.68 12.34 6.81
C VAL A 469 -22.50 13.16 6.27
N SER A 470 -22.68 13.83 5.14
CA SER A 470 -21.76 14.85 4.61
C SER A 470 -22.56 16.10 4.27
N SER A 471 -22.16 17.25 4.82
CA SER A 471 -22.84 18.52 4.62
C SER A 471 -21.90 19.54 3.99
N SER A 472 -22.41 20.29 3.02
CA SER A 472 -21.67 21.39 2.41
C SER A 472 -21.23 22.41 3.45
N LYS A 473 -19.98 22.89 3.33
CA LYS A 473 -19.40 23.93 4.19
C LYS A 473 -19.63 25.36 3.63
N GLY A 474 -20.33 25.51 2.50
CA GLY A 474 -20.53 26.80 1.82
C GLY A 474 -21.72 26.87 0.84
N SER A 475 -21.75 27.93 0.01
CA SER A 475 -22.89 28.35 -0.84
C SER A 475 -24.22 28.43 -0.07
N ASP A 476 -25.29 27.82 -0.56
CA ASP A 476 -26.65 27.88 0.04
C ASP A 476 -26.99 26.62 0.84
N GLY A 477 -26.05 25.67 0.92
CA GLY A 477 -26.11 24.49 1.79
C GLY A 477 -26.97 23.34 1.25
N HIS A 478 -26.34 22.18 1.11
CA HIS A 478 -27.03 20.91 0.88
C HIS A 478 -26.33 19.80 1.68
N THR A 479 -27.03 18.70 1.92
CA THR A 479 -26.57 17.58 2.74
C THR A 479 -26.87 16.26 2.05
N LEU A 480 -25.93 15.32 2.18
CA LEU A 480 -26.05 13.93 1.74
C LEU A 480 -25.98 13.02 2.97
N ALA A 481 -26.78 11.96 3.01
CA ALA A 481 -26.69 10.90 4.03
C ALA A 481 -26.64 9.52 3.37
N ILE A 482 -25.80 8.64 3.91
CA ILE A 482 -25.60 7.26 3.45
C ILE A 482 -26.19 6.34 4.51
N THR A 483 -27.07 5.41 4.11
CA THR A 483 -27.62 4.37 5.01
C THR A 483 -26.60 3.27 5.31
N VAL A 484 -26.89 2.40 6.27
CA VAL A 484 -26.10 1.18 6.50
C VAL A 484 -26.09 0.28 5.25
N ASP A 485 -27.20 0.24 4.51
CA ASP A 485 -27.38 -0.53 3.27
C ASP A 485 -26.70 0.12 2.03
N GLY A 486 -26.18 1.34 2.15
CA GLY A 486 -25.51 2.08 1.08
C GLY A 486 -26.44 2.90 0.17
N GLU A 487 -27.73 3.04 0.51
CA GLU A 487 -28.64 3.99 -0.15
C GLU A 487 -28.24 5.44 0.20
N VAL A 488 -28.46 6.39 -0.72
CA VAL A 488 -28.13 7.81 -0.51
C VAL A 488 -29.38 8.68 -0.49
N PHE A 489 -29.51 9.51 0.55
CA PHE A 489 -30.51 10.55 0.69
C PHE A 489 -29.86 11.93 0.52
N SER A 490 -30.61 12.88 -0.02
CA SER A 490 -30.18 14.28 -0.21
C SER A 490 -31.28 15.27 0.11
N TRP A 491 -30.89 16.44 0.63
CA TRP A 491 -31.78 17.57 0.90
C TRP A 491 -31.04 18.90 1.03
N GLY A 492 -31.78 19.98 1.21
CA GLY A 492 -31.29 21.35 1.17
C GLY A 492 -31.49 21.99 -0.19
N ASP A 493 -30.60 22.91 -0.54
CA ASP A 493 -30.74 23.74 -1.73
C ASP A 493 -30.59 22.97 -3.05
N GLY A 494 -31.53 23.15 -3.98
CA GLY A 494 -31.64 22.40 -5.22
C GLY A 494 -30.80 22.92 -6.39
N GLU A 495 -30.33 24.17 -6.33
CA GLU A 495 -29.68 24.85 -7.46
C GLU A 495 -28.51 24.05 -8.07
N TYR A 496 -28.34 24.22 -9.38
CA TYR A 496 -27.41 23.44 -10.23
C TYR A 496 -27.65 21.92 -10.27
N GLY A 497 -28.72 21.42 -9.65
CA GLY A 497 -29.05 19.99 -9.63
C GLY A 497 -28.21 19.14 -8.67
N LYS A 498 -27.52 19.76 -7.70
CA LYS A 498 -26.63 19.08 -6.73
C LYS A 498 -27.32 18.08 -5.78
N LEU A 499 -28.66 18.02 -5.78
CA LEU A 499 -29.43 16.99 -5.08
C LEU A 499 -29.60 15.70 -5.90
N GLY A 500 -29.27 15.69 -7.21
CA GLY A 500 -29.25 14.44 -7.99
C GLY A 500 -30.63 13.85 -8.31
N HIS A 501 -31.70 14.65 -8.25
CA HIS A 501 -33.09 14.19 -8.48
C HIS A 501 -33.64 14.45 -9.90
N GLY A 502 -32.78 14.76 -10.87
CA GLY A 502 -33.18 15.11 -12.25
C GLY A 502 -33.76 16.51 -12.40
N ASN A 503 -33.64 17.37 -11.40
CA ASN A 503 -34.12 18.75 -11.39
C ASN A 503 -33.32 19.61 -10.39
N SER A 504 -33.56 20.91 -10.38
CA SER A 504 -32.95 21.88 -9.46
C SER A 504 -33.85 22.25 -8.28
N ALA A 505 -34.89 21.48 -7.96
CA ALA A 505 -35.85 21.87 -6.92
C ALA A 505 -35.33 21.56 -5.52
N THR A 506 -35.25 22.59 -4.67
CA THR A 506 -34.90 22.52 -3.24
C THR A 506 -35.79 21.53 -2.49
N GLN A 507 -35.17 20.57 -1.79
CA GLN A 507 -35.87 19.55 -1.00
C GLN A 507 -35.73 19.89 0.49
N LYS A 508 -36.84 20.15 1.18
CA LYS A 508 -36.83 20.46 2.63
C LYS A 508 -36.88 19.23 3.54
N TYR A 509 -37.13 18.05 2.95
CA TYR A 509 -37.07 16.74 3.60
C TYR A 509 -36.01 15.89 2.90
N PRO A 510 -35.34 14.97 3.63
CA PRO A 510 -34.47 13.95 3.03
C PRO A 510 -35.21 13.15 1.98
N LYS A 511 -34.69 13.15 0.75
CA LYS A 511 -35.24 12.38 -0.37
C LYS A 511 -34.18 11.42 -0.90
N ILE A 512 -34.57 10.17 -1.13
CA ILE A 512 -33.68 9.16 -1.71
C ILE A 512 -33.29 9.54 -3.14
N ILE A 513 -32.02 9.38 -3.48
CA ILE A 513 -31.50 9.57 -4.84
C ILE A 513 -31.82 8.31 -5.66
N GLN A 514 -32.55 8.49 -6.75
CA GLN A 514 -32.97 7.41 -7.65
C GLN A 514 -32.12 7.41 -8.94
N GLY A 515 -32.28 6.39 -9.78
CA GLY A 515 -31.57 6.30 -11.07
C GLY A 515 -30.22 5.59 -10.94
N PRO A 516 -29.08 6.14 -11.42
CA PRO A 516 -27.81 5.40 -11.55
C PRO A 516 -27.17 4.87 -10.25
N LEU A 517 -27.59 5.36 -9.08
CA LEU A 517 -27.19 4.86 -7.76
C LEU A 517 -28.18 3.84 -7.17
N PHE A 518 -29.36 3.67 -7.77
CA PHE A 518 -30.34 2.66 -7.35
C PHE A 518 -29.71 1.26 -7.52
N SER A 519 -29.87 0.41 -6.50
CA SER A 519 -29.19 -0.89 -6.33
C SER A 519 -27.65 -0.87 -6.21
N LYS A 520 -26.98 0.29 -6.11
CA LYS A 520 -25.54 0.36 -5.84
C LYS A 520 -25.26 0.68 -4.37
N ILE A 521 -24.31 -0.02 -3.76
CA ILE A 521 -23.90 0.21 -2.37
C ILE A 521 -22.90 1.37 -2.34
N VAL A 522 -23.31 2.54 -1.86
CA VAL A 522 -22.41 3.70 -1.69
C VAL A 522 -21.64 3.57 -0.37
N VAL A 523 -20.32 3.71 -0.43
CA VAL A 523 -19.41 3.58 0.74
C VAL A 523 -18.87 4.93 1.22
N SER A 524 -18.82 5.93 0.32
CA SER A 524 -18.34 7.29 0.63
C SER A 524 -19.10 8.31 -0.21
N ALA A 525 -19.37 9.48 0.35
CA ALA A 525 -19.99 10.60 -0.36
C ALA A 525 -19.49 11.92 0.22
N SER A 526 -19.49 12.97 -0.60
CA SER A 526 -19.04 14.30 -0.20
C SER A 526 -19.86 15.41 -0.86
N ALA A 527 -20.35 16.32 -0.02
CA ALA A 527 -21.11 17.51 -0.40
C ALA A 527 -20.17 18.72 -0.55
N GLY A 528 -19.89 19.15 -1.79
CA GLY A 528 -19.15 20.37 -2.10
C GLY A 528 -20.04 21.61 -2.02
N TYR A 529 -19.59 22.76 -2.54
CA TYR A 529 -20.40 24.00 -2.43
C TYR A 529 -21.61 23.98 -3.36
N ARG A 530 -21.40 23.53 -4.60
CA ARG A 530 -22.42 23.48 -5.67
C ARG A 530 -22.45 22.15 -6.43
N HIS A 531 -21.71 21.16 -5.95
CA HIS A 531 -21.62 19.83 -6.53
C HIS A 531 -21.53 18.77 -5.43
N SER A 532 -21.75 17.52 -5.83
CA SER A 532 -21.88 16.35 -4.99
C SER A 532 -21.14 15.19 -5.63
N ALA A 533 -20.61 14.29 -4.80
CA ALA A 533 -20.01 13.05 -5.26
C ALA A 533 -20.36 11.87 -4.36
N ALA A 534 -20.43 10.68 -4.95
CA ALA A 534 -20.59 9.40 -4.26
C ALA A 534 -19.67 8.34 -4.88
N VAL A 535 -19.18 7.43 -4.06
CA VAL A 535 -18.29 6.32 -4.42
C VAL A 535 -18.95 5.01 -4.05
N THR A 536 -19.07 4.10 -5.02
CA THR A 536 -19.67 2.77 -4.81
C THR A 536 -18.65 1.79 -4.22
N LYS A 537 -19.14 0.70 -3.62
CA LYS A 537 -18.31 -0.39 -3.10
C LYS A 537 -17.40 -1.01 -4.17
N ASP A 538 -17.84 -0.96 -5.43
CA ASP A 538 -17.13 -1.46 -6.62
C ASP A 538 -16.07 -0.48 -7.14
N GLY A 539 -15.88 0.66 -6.46
CA GLY A 539 -14.85 1.65 -6.75
C GLY A 539 -15.20 2.65 -7.86
N GLU A 540 -16.48 2.79 -8.21
CA GLU A 540 -16.95 3.76 -9.21
C GLU A 540 -17.19 5.13 -8.57
N LEU A 541 -16.69 6.20 -9.20
CA LEU A 541 -17.02 7.57 -8.79
C LEU A 541 -18.20 8.13 -9.60
N TYR A 542 -19.21 8.61 -8.88
CA TYR A 542 -20.33 9.36 -9.41
C TYR A 542 -20.25 10.83 -8.96
N THR A 543 -20.49 11.76 -9.88
CA THR A 543 -20.50 13.22 -9.63
C THR A 543 -21.71 13.88 -10.27
N TRP A 544 -22.23 14.94 -9.63
CA TRP A 544 -23.35 15.74 -10.12
C TRP A 544 -23.40 17.14 -9.47
N GLY A 545 -24.22 18.03 -10.01
CA GLY A 545 -24.32 19.46 -9.65
C GLY A 545 -23.72 20.39 -10.71
N GLU A 546 -23.14 21.50 -10.28
CA GLU A 546 -22.51 22.52 -11.13
C GLU A 546 -21.28 21.98 -11.86
N GLY A 547 -21.28 22.09 -13.20
CA GLY A 547 -20.18 21.62 -14.06
C GLY A 547 -18.98 22.56 -14.15
N ASP A 548 -19.16 23.83 -13.78
CA ASP A 548 -18.18 24.90 -14.02
C ASP A 548 -16.78 24.58 -13.49
N PHE A 549 -15.79 24.96 -14.29
CA PHE A 549 -14.36 24.70 -14.09
C PHE A 549 -13.96 23.21 -14.13
N GLY A 550 -14.87 22.31 -14.51
CA GLY A 550 -14.57 20.88 -14.70
C GLY A 550 -14.64 20.04 -13.43
N ARG A 551 -15.25 20.55 -12.35
CA ARG A 551 -15.27 19.90 -11.02
C ARG A 551 -16.00 18.56 -10.95
N LEU A 552 -16.74 18.21 -12.02
CA LEU A 552 -17.40 16.92 -12.14
C LEU A 552 -16.53 15.86 -12.85
N GLY A 553 -15.41 16.25 -13.48
CA GLY A 553 -14.43 15.31 -14.05
C GLY A 553 -14.84 14.63 -15.37
N HIS A 554 -15.90 15.09 -16.03
CA HIS A 554 -16.46 14.43 -17.23
C HIS A 554 -15.95 15.00 -18.56
N SER A 555 -14.77 15.63 -18.60
CA SER A 555 -14.16 16.29 -19.77
C SER A 555 -14.88 17.53 -20.32
N ASP A 556 -15.88 18.06 -19.60
CA ASP A 556 -16.65 19.25 -19.97
C ASP A 556 -16.98 20.14 -18.76
N SER A 557 -17.64 21.27 -19.01
CA SER A 557 -18.18 22.19 -17.97
C SER A 557 -19.68 22.00 -17.70
N GLN A 558 -20.30 20.92 -18.18
CA GLN A 558 -21.77 20.80 -18.17
C GLN A 558 -22.31 20.38 -16.80
N SER A 559 -23.28 21.14 -16.30
CA SER A 559 -23.97 20.79 -15.04
C SER A 559 -24.84 19.54 -15.22
N ARG A 560 -24.91 18.72 -14.17
CA ARG A 560 -25.58 17.41 -14.18
C ARG A 560 -26.56 17.32 -13.02
N ASN A 561 -27.83 17.10 -13.32
CA ASN A 561 -28.90 17.04 -12.32
C ASN A 561 -29.17 15.60 -11.79
N MET A 562 -28.42 14.61 -12.29
CA MET A 562 -28.45 13.21 -11.87
C MET A 562 -27.01 12.72 -11.63
N PRO A 563 -26.78 11.78 -10.69
CA PRO A 563 -25.48 11.14 -10.50
C PRO A 563 -24.95 10.55 -11.80
N THR A 564 -23.79 11.02 -12.25
CA THR A 564 -23.18 10.59 -13.52
C THR A 564 -21.83 9.93 -13.24
N LEU A 565 -21.55 8.81 -13.92
CA LEU A 565 -20.29 8.07 -13.76
C LEU A 565 -19.10 8.83 -14.35
N VAL A 566 -18.02 8.98 -13.58
CA VAL A 566 -16.74 9.52 -14.05
C VAL A 566 -15.93 8.43 -14.73
N LYS A 567 -16.10 8.28 -16.06
CA LYS A 567 -15.53 7.17 -16.85
C LYS A 567 -14.00 7.08 -16.87
N ASP A 568 -13.31 8.19 -16.59
CA ASP A 568 -11.84 8.26 -16.71
C ASP A 568 -11.10 7.69 -15.48
N ILE A 569 -11.80 7.27 -14.42
CA ILE A 569 -11.21 6.62 -13.23
C ILE A 569 -12.06 5.45 -12.70
N SER A 570 -11.41 4.53 -12.00
CA SER A 570 -12.01 3.37 -11.32
C SER A 570 -11.17 2.98 -10.10
N GLY A 571 -11.71 2.12 -9.23
CA GLY A 571 -11.01 1.69 -8.00
C GLY A 571 -10.91 2.80 -6.94
N VAL A 572 -11.84 3.76 -6.92
CA VAL A 572 -11.88 4.87 -5.95
C VAL A 572 -12.42 4.37 -4.61
N GLY A 573 -11.75 4.69 -3.50
CA GLY A 573 -12.22 4.38 -2.13
C GLY A 573 -12.83 5.59 -1.41
N GLN A 574 -12.36 6.80 -1.69
CA GLN A 574 -12.83 8.03 -1.03
C GLN A 574 -12.90 9.21 -2.01
N VAL A 575 -13.83 10.13 -1.77
CA VAL A 575 -13.92 11.44 -2.44
C VAL A 575 -14.07 12.57 -1.42
N ALA A 576 -13.50 13.73 -1.72
CA ALA A 576 -13.70 15.00 -1.01
C ALA A 576 -13.99 16.13 -2.01
N CYS A 577 -15.08 16.86 -1.77
CA CYS A 577 -15.61 17.91 -2.63
C CYS A 577 -15.41 19.28 -1.97
N GLY A 578 -14.67 20.19 -2.63
CA GLY A 578 -14.41 21.55 -2.15
C GLY A 578 -15.39 22.59 -2.71
N SER A 579 -14.92 23.85 -2.77
CA SER A 579 -15.67 24.95 -3.40
C SER A 579 -15.90 24.73 -4.90
N SER A 580 -14.82 24.51 -5.65
CA SER A 580 -14.79 24.35 -7.11
C SER A 580 -13.86 23.24 -7.61
N HIS A 581 -13.39 22.37 -6.71
CA HIS A 581 -12.50 21.25 -7.03
C HIS A 581 -12.92 19.98 -6.28
N THR A 582 -12.46 18.84 -6.77
CA THR A 582 -12.76 17.50 -6.25
C THR A 582 -11.46 16.72 -6.14
N ILE A 583 -11.31 15.95 -5.06
CA ILE A 583 -10.16 15.08 -4.82
C ILE A 583 -10.70 13.66 -4.59
N ALA A 584 -10.15 12.68 -5.30
CA ALA A 584 -10.49 11.27 -5.17
C ALA A 584 -9.25 10.46 -4.80
N VAL A 585 -9.40 9.44 -3.96
CA VAL A 585 -8.33 8.54 -3.51
C VAL A 585 -8.69 7.11 -3.86
N ALA A 586 -7.73 6.36 -4.37
CA ALA A 586 -7.87 4.94 -4.67
C ALA A 586 -8.17 4.11 -3.41
N GLN A 587 -8.80 2.95 -3.58
CA GLN A 587 -9.15 2.06 -2.47
C GLN A 587 -7.92 1.47 -1.76
N ASP A 588 -6.76 1.45 -2.43
CA ASP A 588 -5.45 1.08 -1.86
C ASP A 588 -4.70 2.25 -1.22
N GLY A 589 -5.23 3.47 -1.31
CA GLY A 589 -4.60 4.72 -0.86
C GLY A 589 -3.39 5.19 -1.68
N ARG A 590 -2.91 4.43 -2.68
CA ARG A 590 -1.63 4.72 -3.38
C ARG A 590 -1.75 5.79 -4.45
N THR A 591 -2.95 5.97 -5.00
CA THR A 591 -3.21 6.95 -6.08
C THR A 591 -4.21 8.00 -5.60
N VAL A 592 -3.91 9.27 -5.84
CA VAL A 592 -4.80 10.40 -5.59
C VAL A 592 -5.00 11.18 -6.89
N TRP A 593 -6.24 11.45 -7.24
CA TRP A 593 -6.63 12.31 -8.36
C TRP A 593 -7.23 13.62 -7.86
N SER A 594 -7.05 14.68 -8.63
CA SER A 594 -7.78 15.94 -8.47
C SER A 594 -8.26 16.48 -9.81
N PHE A 595 -9.36 17.24 -9.78
CA PHE A 595 -9.97 17.88 -10.93
C PHE A 595 -10.87 19.05 -10.50
N GLY A 596 -11.21 19.93 -11.45
CA GLY A 596 -11.94 21.17 -11.25
C GLY A 596 -11.08 22.42 -11.39
N GLY A 597 -11.43 23.46 -10.63
CA GLY A 597 -10.75 24.75 -10.65
C GLY A 597 -9.32 24.68 -10.11
N GLY A 598 -8.35 25.12 -10.91
CA GLY A 598 -6.93 25.17 -10.54
C GLY A 598 -6.51 26.37 -9.70
N ASP A 599 -7.41 27.33 -9.48
CA ASP A 599 -7.09 28.61 -8.82
C ASP A 599 -6.31 28.38 -7.52
N ASN A 600 -5.26 29.17 -7.30
CA ASN A 600 -4.36 29.08 -6.15
C ASN A 600 -3.57 27.76 -6.00
N GLY A 601 -3.62 26.86 -6.99
CA GLY A 601 -2.89 25.59 -6.98
C GLY A 601 -3.55 24.48 -6.16
N LYS A 602 -4.82 24.63 -5.77
CA LYS A 602 -5.59 23.65 -4.96
C LYS A 602 -5.76 22.26 -5.59
N LEU A 603 -5.35 22.07 -6.85
CA LEU A 603 -5.28 20.74 -7.46
C LEU A 603 -3.97 20.00 -7.16
N GLY A 604 -2.88 20.69 -6.81
CA GLY A 604 -1.62 20.08 -6.40
C GLY A 604 -0.69 19.64 -7.55
N HIS A 605 -0.96 20.03 -8.79
CA HIS A 605 -0.18 19.63 -9.97
C HIS A 605 1.08 20.46 -10.25
N GLY A 606 1.33 21.52 -9.49
CA GLY A 606 2.40 22.49 -9.74
C GLY A 606 2.01 23.65 -10.65
N ASP A 607 0.74 23.75 -11.02
CA ASP A 607 0.18 24.81 -11.86
C ASP A 607 -1.18 25.30 -11.28
N THR A 608 -1.76 26.33 -11.91
CA THR A 608 -3.08 26.88 -11.55
C THR A 608 -4.17 26.58 -12.59
N ASN A 609 -3.93 25.62 -13.49
CA ASN A 609 -4.81 25.34 -14.62
C ASN A 609 -6.06 24.56 -14.19
N ARG A 610 -7.17 24.79 -14.90
CA ARG A 610 -8.41 24.01 -14.72
C ARG A 610 -8.23 22.62 -15.33
N VAL A 611 -8.72 21.60 -14.62
CA VAL A 611 -8.54 20.19 -14.98
C VAL A 611 -9.92 19.56 -15.12
N TYR A 612 -10.33 19.26 -16.36
CA TYR A 612 -11.68 18.79 -16.70
C TYR A 612 -11.85 17.26 -16.61
N ARG A 613 -10.76 16.52 -16.46
CA ARG A 613 -10.69 15.05 -16.30
C ARG A 613 -9.80 14.73 -15.10
N PRO A 614 -10.08 13.71 -14.28
CA PRO A 614 -9.25 13.39 -13.12
C PRO A 614 -7.77 13.21 -13.47
N LYS A 615 -6.90 14.06 -12.91
CA LYS A 615 -5.45 14.02 -13.10
C LYS A 615 -4.79 13.54 -11.81
N VAL A 616 -3.80 12.67 -11.91
CA VAL A 616 -3.09 12.15 -10.73
C VAL A 616 -2.21 13.25 -10.11
N ILE A 617 -2.22 13.36 -8.78
CA ILE A 617 -1.36 14.28 -8.03
C ILE A 617 0.03 13.65 -7.88
N GLU A 618 0.98 14.07 -8.72
CA GLU A 618 2.28 13.39 -8.80
C GLU A 618 3.09 13.45 -7.51
N ALA A 619 3.01 14.56 -6.75
CA ALA A 619 3.74 14.73 -5.50
C ALA A 619 3.30 13.82 -4.34
N LEU A 620 2.20 13.06 -4.48
CA LEU A 620 1.74 12.09 -3.47
C LEU A 620 2.06 10.63 -3.82
N HIS A 621 2.71 10.34 -4.96
CA HIS A 621 3.11 8.97 -5.28
C HIS A 621 4.12 8.43 -4.26
N GLY A 622 4.05 7.13 -3.98
CA GLY A 622 4.89 6.47 -2.97
C GLY A 622 4.35 6.58 -1.53
N PHE A 623 3.43 7.51 -1.26
CA PHE A 623 2.70 7.57 0.01
C PHE A 623 1.38 6.80 -0.08
N ILE A 624 1.00 6.14 1.02
CA ILE A 624 -0.35 5.57 1.17
C ILE A 624 -1.21 6.62 1.87
N ILE A 625 -2.19 7.15 1.15
CA ILE A 625 -3.10 8.22 1.63
C ILE A 625 -4.34 7.60 2.27
N ARG A 626 -4.56 7.93 3.54
CA ARG A 626 -5.67 7.42 4.36
C ARG A 626 -6.91 8.31 4.33
N LYS A 627 -6.72 9.64 4.23
CA LYS A 627 -7.81 10.61 4.19
C LYS A 627 -7.43 11.83 3.37
N VAL A 628 -8.38 12.36 2.60
CA VAL A 628 -8.28 13.69 1.97
C VAL A 628 -9.38 14.62 2.46
N CYS A 629 -9.12 15.93 2.45
CA CYS A 629 -10.11 16.97 2.69
C CYS A 629 -9.93 18.11 1.69
N ALA A 630 -11.04 18.69 1.25
CA ALA A 630 -11.07 19.81 0.30
C ALA A 630 -11.77 21.00 0.95
N GLY A 631 -11.05 22.13 1.09
CA GLY A 631 -11.56 23.38 1.64
C GLY A 631 -12.01 24.35 0.54
N SER A 632 -12.08 25.64 0.91
CA SER A 632 -12.47 26.70 -0.03
C SER A 632 -11.38 27.00 -1.07
N GLN A 633 -10.12 27.13 -0.65
CA GLN A 633 -8.96 27.38 -1.55
C GLN A 633 -7.73 26.53 -1.20
N SER A 634 -7.91 25.54 -0.33
CA SER A 634 -6.89 24.65 0.20
C SER A 634 -7.34 23.21 0.16
N SER A 635 -6.37 22.31 0.26
CA SER A 635 -6.57 20.87 0.23
C SER A 635 -5.59 20.20 1.19
N LEU A 636 -6.03 19.12 1.83
CA LEU A 636 -5.23 18.35 2.78
C LEU A 636 -5.23 16.87 2.40
N ALA A 637 -4.11 16.20 2.67
CA ALA A 637 -4.00 14.74 2.67
C ALA A 637 -3.31 14.26 3.96
N LEU A 638 -3.79 13.14 4.50
CA LEU A 638 -3.21 12.41 5.63
C LEU A 638 -2.69 11.06 5.14
N THR A 639 -1.41 10.77 5.39
CA THR A 639 -0.81 9.46 5.07
C THR A 639 -1.09 8.41 6.15
N SER A 640 -0.93 7.13 5.82
CA SER A 640 -0.94 6.02 6.80
C SER A 640 0.14 6.18 7.88
N ALA A 641 1.29 6.77 7.51
CA ALA A 641 2.37 7.10 8.44
C ALA A 641 1.99 8.22 9.45
N GLY A 642 0.86 8.91 9.25
CA GLY A 642 0.38 10.01 10.09
C GLY A 642 0.98 11.37 9.74
N GLN A 643 1.55 11.51 8.54
CA GLN A 643 2.06 12.78 8.01
C GLN A 643 0.93 13.55 7.33
N VAL A 644 0.89 14.88 7.53
CA VAL A 644 -0.08 15.77 6.90
C VAL A 644 0.58 16.58 5.77
N PHE A 645 -0.06 16.57 4.61
CA PHE A 645 0.30 17.39 3.46
C PHE A 645 -0.80 18.42 3.19
N ALA A 646 -0.41 19.65 2.84
CA ALA A 646 -1.31 20.75 2.52
C ALA A 646 -0.90 21.45 1.22
N TRP A 647 -1.87 21.90 0.42
CA TRP A 647 -1.64 22.69 -0.79
C TRP A 647 -2.83 23.62 -1.10
N GLY A 648 -2.68 24.49 -2.12
CA GLY A 648 -3.57 25.63 -2.35
C GLY A 648 -2.98 26.93 -1.77
N CYS A 649 -3.82 27.82 -1.23
CA CYS A 649 -3.36 29.06 -0.60
C CYS A 649 -3.90 29.33 0.80
N GLY A 650 -3.28 30.32 1.44
CA GLY A 650 -3.77 30.91 2.68
C GLY A 650 -3.24 30.23 3.93
N SER A 651 -3.75 30.66 5.07
CA SER A 651 -3.31 30.18 6.39
C SER A 651 -3.59 28.69 6.66
N CYS A 652 -4.43 28.03 5.85
CA CYS A 652 -4.66 26.58 5.92
C CYS A 652 -3.42 25.74 5.56
N LEU A 653 -2.38 26.33 4.95
CA LEU A 653 -1.13 25.63 4.64
C LEU A 653 -0.28 25.33 5.89
N GLY A 654 -0.52 25.99 7.03
CA GLY A 654 0.17 25.72 8.29
C GLY A 654 1.66 26.08 8.32
N CYS A 655 2.19 26.80 7.33
CA CYS A 655 3.62 27.07 7.16
C CYS A 655 4.09 28.46 7.66
N GLY A 656 3.36 29.11 8.57
CA GLY A 656 3.79 30.34 9.25
C GLY A 656 3.45 31.65 8.56
N SER A 657 3.07 31.65 7.28
CA SER A 657 2.61 32.84 6.54
C SER A 657 1.18 32.65 6.01
N SER A 658 0.44 33.75 5.91
CA SER A 658 -0.93 33.78 5.37
C SER A 658 -1.00 34.03 3.86
N GLU A 659 0.08 34.53 3.27
CA GLU A 659 0.16 34.89 1.84
C GLU A 659 0.78 33.77 0.99
N THR A 660 1.28 32.71 1.64
CA THR A 660 1.87 31.57 0.95
C THR A 660 0.85 30.86 0.06
N THR A 661 1.32 30.51 -1.13
CA THR A 661 0.67 29.60 -2.06
C THR A 661 1.57 28.39 -2.25
N SER A 662 0.98 27.21 -2.35
CA SER A 662 1.71 25.97 -2.61
C SER A 662 0.99 25.21 -3.71
N LEU A 663 1.58 25.21 -4.90
CA LEU A 663 0.98 24.60 -6.09
C LEU A 663 1.10 23.07 -6.11
N ARG A 664 1.89 22.49 -5.19
CA ARG A 664 2.04 21.04 -4.97
C ARG A 664 1.84 20.73 -3.48
N PRO A 665 1.37 19.52 -3.14
CA PRO A 665 1.36 19.00 -1.76
C PRO A 665 2.67 19.27 -1.01
N ARG A 666 2.60 20.10 0.03
CA ARG A 666 3.72 20.41 0.93
C ARG A 666 3.49 19.74 2.28
N PHE A 667 4.53 19.11 2.80
CA PHE A 667 4.52 18.53 4.15
C PHE A 667 4.44 19.63 5.23
N VAL A 668 3.59 19.43 6.25
CA VAL A 668 3.42 20.37 7.36
C VAL A 668 4.45 20.06 8.45
N GLU A 669 5.61 20.71 8.36
CA GLU A 669 6.79 20.49 9.23
C GLU A 669 6.49 20.61 10.73
N ASP A 670 5.58 21.50 11.14
CA ASP A 670 5.19 21.71 12.54
C ASP A 670 4.42 20.51 13.15
N LEU A 671 3.93 19.58 12.32
CA LEU A 671 3.31 18.32 12.72
C LEU A 671 4.22 17.10 12.46
N SER A 672 5.51 17.31 12.17
CA SER A 672 6.43 16.22 11.83
C SER A 672 6.74 15.27 12.98
N ILE A 673 6.76 15.77 14.21
CA ILE A 673 6.99 15.00 15.43
C ILE A 673 5.71 14.37 16.00
N THR A 674 4.53 14.88 15.62
CA THR A 674 3.24 14.44 16.17
C THR A 674 2.50 13.58 15.16
N LYS A 675 2.44 12.27 15.42
CA LYS A 675 1.71 11.35 14.55
C LYS A 675 0.21 11.68 14.55
N ILE A 676 -0.32 12.08 13.39
CA ILE A 676 -1.73 12.44 13.20
C ILE A 676 -2.55 11.20 12.82
N ILE A 677 -3.71 11.03 13.43
CA ILE A 677 -4.65 9.93 13.18
C ILE A 677 -5.88 10.37 12.39
N ASP A 678 -6.23 11.65 12.41
CA ASP A 678 -7.34 12.20 11.64
C ASP A 678 -7.16 13.68 11.29
N ILE A 679 -7.78 14.12 10.20
CA ILE A 679 -7.83 15.51 9.74
C ILE A 679 -9.27 15.93 9.38
N SER A 680 -9.60 17.19 9.58
CA SER A 680 -10.87 17.80 9.14
C SER A 680 -10.63 19.20 8.61
N CYS A 681 -11.24 19.55 7.47
CA CYS A 681 -11.18 20.88 6.90
C CYS A 681 -12.57 21.53 6.92
N GLY A 682 -12.63 22.78 7.37
CA GLY A 682 -13.79 23.66 7.23
C GLY A 682 -13.75 24.41 5.90
N ASP A 683 -14.42 25.57 5.84
CA ASP A 683 -14.28 26.50 4.70
C ASP A 683 -12.86 27.07 4.62
N SER A 684 -12.36 27.62 5.72
CA SER A 684 -11.10 28.37 5.79
C SER A 684 -10.25 28.06 7.03
N HIS A 685 -10.49 26.93 7.71
CA HIS A 685 -9.70 26.47 8.85
C HIS A 685 -9.57 24.94 8.85
N CYS A 686 -8.58 24.43 9.58
CA CYS A 686 -8.19 23.02 9.59
C CYS A 686 -8.05 22.53 11.04
N LEU A 687 -8.40 21.27 11.26
CA LEU A 687 -8.21 20.53 12.49
C LEU A 687 -7.42 19.25 12.21
N ALA A 688 -6.54 18.86 13.12
CA ALA A 688 -5.87 17.57 13.14
C ALA A 688 -5.97 16.94 14.54
N LEU A 689 -6.11 15.63 14.60
CA LEU A 689 -6.13 14.85 15.84
C LEU A 689 -4.85 14.00 15.91
N SER A 690 -4.07 14.13 16.98
CA SER A 690 -2.88 13.33 17.21
C SER A 690 -3.22 11.96 17.81
N HIS A 691 -2.27 11.02 17.72
CA HIS A 691 -2.35 9.73 18.39
C HIS A 691 -2.34 9.82 19.94
N GLU A 692 -1.91 10.95 20.50
CA GLU A 692 -2.01 11.28 21.95
C GLU A 692 -3.41 11.85 22.31
N ASN A 693 -4.37 11.77 21.39
CA ASN A 693 -5.73 12.34 21.49
C ASN A 693 -5.76 13.88 21.60
N GLU A 694 -4.67 14.57 21.23
CA GLU A 694 -4.60 16.03 21.25
C GLU A 694 -5.14 16.64 19.94
N VAL A 695 -5.94 17.70 20.05
CA VAL A 695 -6.47 18.43 18.88
C VAL A 695 -5.59 19.63 18.56
N TYR A 696 -5.20 19.75 17.30
CA TYR A 696 -4.48 20.89 16.72
C TYR A 696 -5.40 21.65 15.75
N ALA A 697 -5.32 22.97 15.74
CA ALA A 697 -6.11 23.84 14.87
C ALA A 697 -5.27 24.97 14.24
N TRP A 698 -5.58 25.33 13.00
CA TRP A 698 -4.98 26.47 12.28
C TRP A 698 -5.89 26.99 11.16
N GLY A 699 -5.53 28.13 10.58
CA GLY A 699 -6.29 28.81 9.54
C GLY A 699 -7.01 30.08 10.04
N ASN A 700 -8.19 30.36 9.50
CA ASN A 700 -9.02 31.49 9.90
C ASN A 700 -9.59 31.31 11.31
N ASN A 701 -9.62 32.38 12.11
CA ASN A 701 -10.07 32.36 13.50
C ASN A 701 -10.96 33.57 13.89
N THR A 702 -11.58 34.26 12.93
CA THR A 702 -12.47 35.43 13.16
C THR A 702 -13.64 35.18 14.13
N MET A 703 -14.06 33.92 14.28
CA MET A 703 -15.16 33.48 15.14
C MET A 703 -14.69 32.64 16.33
N GLY A 704 -13.36 32.48 16.52
CA GLY A 704 -12.79 31.61 17.55
C GLY A 704 -12.75 30.13 17.16
N GLN A 705 -12.95 29.78 15.88
CA GLN A 705 -13.07 28.39 15.41
C GLN A 705 -11.82 27.52 15.57
N CYS A 706 -10.67 28.11 15.92
CA CYS A 706 -9.44 27.38 16.29
C CYS A 706 -9.26 27.18 17.80
N GLY A 707 -10.21 27.62 18.65
CA GLY A 707 -10.26 27.27 20.08
C GLY A 707 -9.08 27.78 20.91
N GLN A 708 -8.57 28.98 20.59
CA GLN A 708 -7.41 29.60 21.25
C GLN A 708 -7.78 30.64 22.32
N GLY A 709 -9.07 30.81 22.65
CA GLY A 709 -9.54 31.83 23.61
C GLY A 709 -9.57 33.27 23.08
N HIS A 710 -9.16 33.50 21.83
CA HIS A 710 -9.16 34.80 21.17
C HIS A 710 -9.68 34.71 19.72
N THR A 711 -10.05 35.84 19.14
CA THR A 711 -10.45 35.97 17.71
C THR A 711 -9.33 36.47 16.79
N SER A 712 -8.10 36.64 17.30
CA SER A 712 -6.94 36.99 16.47
C SER A 712 -6.75 35.96 15.35
N THR A 713 -6.54 36.47 14.12
CA THR A 713 -6.59 35.73 12.87
C THR A 713 -5.57 36.33 11.88
N PRO A 714 -4.97 35.53 10.99
CA PRO A 714 -5.03 34.08 10.92
C PRO A 714 -4.05 33.39 11.88
N ILE A 715 -4.34 32.14 12.26
CA ILE A 715 -3.38 31.24 12.90
C ILE A 715 -2.65 30.51 11.79
N THR A 716 -1.40 30.91 11.52
CA THR A 716 -0.63 30.44 10.35
C THR A 716 0.16 29.15 10.57
N ARG A 717 0.20 28.63 11.80
CA ARG A 717 0.86 27.37 12.20
C ARG A 717 -0.10 26.51 13.02
N PRO A 718 -0.07 25.17 12.91
CA PRO A 718 -0.82 24.27 13.80
C PRO A 718 -0.54 24.59 15.28
N LYS A 719 -1.60 24.91 16.02
CA LYS A 719 -1.54 25.11 17.48
C LYS A 719 -2.46 24.13 18.18
N LYS A 720 -2.00 23.57 19.31
CA LYS A 720 -2.84 22.76 20.18
C LYS A 720 -4.05 23.60 20.65
N VAL A 721 -5.22 23.00 20.64
CA VAL A 721 -6.48 23.62 21.11
C VAL A 721 -6.48 23.65 22.64
N LEU A 722 -6.74 24.81 23.23
CA LEU A 722 -6.74 25.00 24.68
C LEU A 722 -8.03 24.45 25.28
N GLY A 723 -7.98 23.93 26.52
CA GLY A 723 -9.17 23.44 27.24
C GLY A 723 -9.62 22.02 26.91
N LEU A 724 -8.87 21.27 26.08
CA LEU A 724 -9.07 19.82 25.83
C LEU A 724 -8.00 18.95 26.50
N GLU A 725 -7.24 19.49 27.45
CA GLU A 725 -6.15 18.78 28.10
C GLU A 725 -6.68 17.71 29.06
N GLY A 726 -6.13 16.49 28.96
CA GLY A 726 -6.58 15.34 29.76
C GLY A 726 -7.84 14.64 29.21
N VAL A 727 -8.45 15.13 28.13
CA VAL A 727 -9.64 14.52 27.51
C VAL A 727 -9.22 13.62 26.34
N SER A 728 -9.64 12.35 26.33
CA SER A 728 -9.39 11.42 25.23
C SER A 728 -10.32 11.67 24.03
N ILE A 729 -10.06 12.75 23.29
CA ILE A 729 -10.76 13.03 22.03
C ILE A 729 -10.45 11.95 20.99
N GLN A 730 -11.50 11.37 20.40
CA GLN A 730 -11.39 10.32 19.38
C GLN A 730 -11.79 10.79 17.98
N GLN A 731 -12.67 11.79 17.88
CA GLN A 731 -13.19 12.29 16.59
C GLN A 731 -13.26 13.82 16.56
N ILE A 732 -13.13 14.40 15.36
CA ILE A 732 -13.13 15.84 15.11
C ILE A 732 -13.93 16.18 13.83
N THR A 733 -14.60 17.34 13.82
CA THR A 733 -15.24 17.89 12.61
C THR A 733 -15.15 19.42 12.57
N ALA A 734 -15.04 19.97 11.36
CA ALA A 734 -14.95 21.40 11.07
C ALA A 734 -16.05 21.82 10.08
N GLY A 735 -16.76 22.89 10.42
CA GLY A 735 -17.77 23.55 9.59
C GLY A 735 -17.23 24.81 8.91
N THR A 736 -18.10 25.73 8.47
CA THR A 736 -17.65 27.01 7.87
C THR A 736 -16.82 27.87 8.84
N SER A 737 -17.23 27.91 10.11
CA SER A 737 -16.70 28.85 11.11
C SER A 737 -16.89 28.34 12.55
N HIS A 738 -17.02 27.03 12.70
CA HIS A 738 -17.20 26.35 13.98
C HIS A 738 -16.60 24.94 13.89
N SER A 739 -16.37 24.34 15.06
CA SER A 739 -15.59 23.12 15.23
C SER A 739 -16.15 22.30 16.39
N LEU A 740 -16.10 20.97 16.28
CA LEU A 740 -16.50 20.04 17.33
C LEU A 740 -15.48 18.91 17.49
N ALA A 741 -15.36 18.40 18.71
CA ALA A 741 -14.53 17.25 19.07
C ALA A 741 -15.26 16.38 20.11
N TRP A 742 -15.16 15.05 20.02
CA TRP A 742 -15.88 14.14 20.92
C TRP A 742 -15.13 12.83 21.20
N THR A 743 -15.55 12.14 22.27
CA THR A 743 -14.87 10.95 22.81
C THR A 743 -15.34 9.61 22.24
N ALA A 744 -16.42 9.57 21.45
CA ALA A 744 -16.94 8.31 20.90
C ALA A 744 -15.92 7.63 19.96
N VAL A 745 -15.76 6.31 20.12
CA VAL A 745 -14.87 5.50 19.28
C VAL A 745 -15.44 5.42 17.84
N PRO A 746 -14.68 5.82 16.80
CA PRO A 746 -15.17 5.82 15.43
C PRO A 746 -15.41 4.41 14.86
N THR A 747 -16.48 4.28 14.08
CA THR A 747 -16.93 3.02 13.45
C THR A 747 -16.40 2.80 12.03
N ASP A 748 -15.81 3.82 11.40
CA ASP A 748 -15.30 3.74 10.01
C ASP A 748 -13.77 3.56 9.92
N ARG A 749 -13.06 3.50 11.05
CA ARG A 749 -11.61 3.27 11.10
C ARG A 749 -11.24 2.25 12.17
N GLN A 750 -10.41 1.26 11.82
CA GLN A 750 -9.66 0.51 12.83
C GLN A 750 -8.67 1.47 13.52
N LEU A 751 -8.78 1.58 14.85
CA LEU A 751 -7.82 2.28 15.70
C LEU A 751 -6.56 1.44 15.87
N VAL A 752 -5.68 1.51 14.88
CA VAL A 752 -4.31 1.01 15.02
C VAL A 752 -3.56 1.92 15.98
N ALA A 753 -3.47 1.50 17.23
CA ALA A 753 -2.67 2.18 18.25
C ALA A 753 -1.20 1.84 18.01
N TRP A 754 -0.48 2.80 17.41
CA TRP A 754 0.94 2.69 17.06
C TRP A 754 1.88 2.48 18.24
N HIS A 755 1.45 3.01 19.39
CA HIS A 755 2.04 2.82 20.69
C HIS A 755 0.90 2.55 21.68
N ARG A 756 0.96 1.44 22.40
CA ARG A 756 0.16 1.20 23.61
C ARG A 756 1.13 0.91 24.75
N PRO A 757 0.96 1.51 25.93
CA PRO A 757 1.80 1.23 27.08
C PRO A 757 2.02 -0.27 27.29
N PHE A 758 3.27 -0.65 27.39
CA PHE A 758 3.80 -1.99 27.68
C PHE A 758 3.61 -3.07 26.63
N CYS A 759 2.68 -2.94 25.67
CA CYS A 759 2.25 -4.06 24.83
C CYS A 759 2.36 -3.88 23.30
N VAL A 760 2.37 -2.65 22.78
CA VAL A 760 2.53 -2.38 21.34
C VAL A 760 3.50 -1.23 21.13
N ASP A 761 4.54 -1.47 20.34
CA ASP A 761 5.49 -0.44 19.91
C ASP A 761 6.05 -0.75 18.52
N LEU A 762 5.61 0.00 17.51
CA LEU A 762 5.97 -0.19 16.10
C LEU A 762 7.26 0.57 15.70
N GLU A 763 8.30 0.46 16.53
CA GLU A 763 9.67 0.91 16.26
C GLU A 763 10.58 -0.23 15.75
N GLU A 764 11.60 0.12 14.93
CA GLU A 764 12.65 -0.81 14.50
C GLU A 764 13.42 -1.43 15.70
N SER A 765 13.49 -0.70 16.82
CA SER A 765 14.10 -1.16 18.08
C SER A 765 13.42 -2.44 18.61
N THR A 766 12.09 -2.46 18.65
CA THR A 766 11.26 -3.63 19.04
C THR A 766 11.53 -4.83 18.15
N PHE A 767 11.57 -4.64 16.83
CA PHE A 767 11.87 -5.71 15.87
C PHE A 767 13.32 -6.21 15.99
N THR A 768 14.27 -5.35 16.38
CA THR A 768 15.66 -5.74 16.64
C THR A 768 15.77 -6.67 17.83
N TYR A 769 15.13 -6.34 18.97
CA TYR A 769 15.09 -7.23 20.13
C TYR A 769 14.43 -8.58 19.80
N LEU A 770 13.28 -8.57 19.11
CA LEU A 770 12.59 -9.80 18.69
C LEU A 770 13.46 -10.65 17.75
N CYS A 771 14.13 -10.04 16.78
CA CYS A 771 15.03 -10.75 15.87
C CYS A 771 16.24 -11.33 16.61
N ASN A 772 16.80 -10.63 17.60
CA ASN A 772 17.89 -11.11 18.43
C ASN A 772 17.46 -12.29 19.31
N PHE A 773 16.31 -12.24 19.98
CA PHE A 773 15.80 -13.37 20.77
C PHE A 773 15.60 -14.61 19.91
N LEU A 774 14.96 -14.47 18.74
CA LEU A 774 14.77 -15.59 17.83
C LEU A 774 16.11 -16.14 17.33
N LYS A 775 17.07 -15.28 16.98
CA LYS A 775 18.40 -15.69 16.51
C LYS A 775 19.21 -16.43 17.59
N CYS A 776 19.14 -15.99 18.84
CA CYS A 776 19.91 -16.59 19.93
C CYS A 776 19.33 -17.90 20.46
N TYR A 777 18.00 -18.09 20.40
CA TYR A 777 17.33 -19.23 21.06
C TYR A 777 16.69 -20.24 20.12
N CYS A 778 16.58 -19.99 18.80
CA CYS A 778 16.04 -21.00 17.88
C CYS A 778 17.05 -22.11 17.52
N ASP A 779 18.34 -21.85 17.60
CA ASP A 779 19.36 -22.86 17.30
C ASP A 779 19.42 -23.89 18.45
N GLY A 780 19.29 -25.19 18.10
CA GLY A 780 19.40 -26.30 19.06
C GLY A 780 18.08 -26.92 19.57
N LEU A 781 16.93 -26.63 18.95
CA LEU A 781 15.61 -27.15 19.37
C LEU A 781 15.44 -28.68 19.35
N GLU A 782 16.28 -29.39 18.59
CA GLU A 782 16.31 -30.86 18.56
C GLU A 782 16.95 -31.45 19.84
N ASN A 783 17.87 -30.73 20.50
CA ASN A 783 18.63 -31.22 21.65
C ASN A 783 17.73 -31.48 22.88
N ASP A 784 18.08 -32.48 23.69
CA ASP A 784 17.35 -32.79 24.93
C ASP A 784 17.67 -31.83 26.08
N THR A 785 18.87 -31.23 26.08
CA THR A 785 19.23 -30.14 26.98
C THR A 785 18.86 -28.79 26.36
N PRO A 786 17.93 -28.00 26.93
CA PRO A 786 17.64 -26.66 26.45
C PRO A 786 18.85 -25.73 26.61
N PRO A 787 18.98 -24.67 25.79
CA PRO A 787 20.00 -23.65 26.00
C PRO A 787 19.76 -22.94 27.34
N THR A 788 20.84 -22.64 28.07
CA THR A 788 20.76 -21.77 29.24
C THR A 788 20.19 -20.41 28.83
N PRO A 789 19.33 -19.77 29.64
CA PRO A 789 19.02 -20.04 31.05
C PRO A 789 17.77 -20.92 31.30
N PHE A 790 17.20 -21.58 30.28
CA PHE A 790 15.97 -22.35 30.46
C PHE A 790 16.23 -23.69 31.16
N LEU A 791 15.41 -24.04 32.15
CA LEU A 791 15.54 -25.28 32.93
C LEU A 791 14.80 -26.47 32.30
N SER A 792 13.77 -26.20 31.49
CA SER A 792 13.01 -27.24 30.79
C SER A 792 12.81 -26.93 29.30
N LYS A 793 12.72 -27.98 28.49
CA LYS A 793 12.40 -27.90 27.06
C LYS A 793 11.04 -27.22 26.80
N ARG A 794 10.10 -27.36 27.74
CA ARG A 794 8.78 -26.70 27.69
C ARG A 794 8.89 -25.18 27.84
N ASP A 795 9.72 -24.71 28.76
CA ASP A 795 9.92 -23.28 29.03
C ASP A 795 10.61 -22.57 27.85
N HIS A 796 11.62 -23.23 27.26
CA HIS A 796 12.31 -22.78 26.06
C HIS A 796 11.37 -22.71 24.83
N GLN A 797 10.57 -23.76 24.60
CA GLN A 797 9.56 -23.78 23.54
C GLN A 797 8.47 -22.72 23.74
N GLN A 798 8.01 -22.50 24.98
CA GLN A 798 7.03 -21.46 25.31
C GLN A 798 7.59 -20.06 25.04
N PHE A 799 8.85 -19.79 25.41
CA PHE A 799 9.50 -18.50 25.12
C PHE A 799 9.50 -18.18 23.62
N ILE A 800 9.92 -19.14 22.78
CA ILE A 800 9.94 -18.96 21.31
C ILE A 800 8.53 -18.77 20.75
N LEU A 801 7.55 -19.55 21.24
CA LEU A 801 6.15 -19.40 20.84
C LEU A 801 5.62 -18.00 21.15
N LEU A 802 5.96 -17.45 22.32
CA LEU A 802 5.60 -16.10 22.73
C LEU A 802 6.32 -15.03 21.87
N CYS A 803 7.62 -15.19 21.58
CA CYS A 803 8.33 -14.28 20.66
C CYS A 803 7.69 -14.28 19.26
N MET A 804 7.34 -15.44 18.71
CA MET A 804 6.64 -15.55 17.42
C MET A 804 5.23 -14.95 17.48
N LYS A 805 4.49 -15.16 18.58
CA LYS A 805 3.16 -14.57 18.80
C LYS A 805 3.25 -13.04 18.84
N LEU A 806 4.20 -12.47 19.57
CA LEU A 806 4.38 -11.01 19.67
C LEU A 806 4.80 -10.39 18.34
N LEU A 807 5.74 -11.03 17.63
CA LEU A 807 6.16 -10.66 16.28
C LEU A 807 4.99 -10.70 15.28
N SER A 808 4.19 -11.78 15.30
CA SER A 808 3.02 -11.92 14.45
C SER A 808 1.98 -10.82 14.69
N VAL A 809 1.74 -10.46 15.96
CA VAL A 809 0.83 -9.36 16.34
C VAL A 809 1.37 -8.01 15.88
N HIS A 810 2.67 -7.75 16.03
CA HIS A 810 3.27 -6.49 15.56
C HIS A 810 3.28 -6.38 14.03
N LEU A 811 3.50 -7.48 13.31
CA LEU A 811 3.37 -7.52 11.85
C LEU A 811 1.94 -7.30 11.37
N SER A 812 0.92 -7.88 12.01
CA SER A 812 -0.48 -7.60 11.66
C SER A 812 -0.90 -6.18 12.00
N LEU A 813 -0.41 -5.61 13.11
CA LEU A 813 -0.66 -4.19 13.45
C LEU A 813 0.05 -3.23 12.48
N ALA A 814 1.27 -3.53 12.04
CA ALA A 814 1.96 -2.78 10.99
C ALA A 814 1.23 -2.86 9.65
N HIS A 815 0.74 -4.04 9.27
CA HIS A 815 -0.04 -4.26 8.05
C HIS A 815 -1.38 -3.51 8.09
N ALA A 816 -2.16 -3.65 9.18
CA ALA A 816 -3.41 -2.91 9.39
C ALA A 816 -3.18 -1.39 9.51
N GLY A 817 -2.02 -0.97 10.03
CA GLY A 817 -1.57 0.41 10.07
C GLY A 817 -1.19 0.99 8.70
N GLY A 818 -1.08 0.15 7.67
CA GLY A 818 -0.72 0.56 6.32
C GLY A 818 0.71 1.08 6.20
N THR A 819 1.65 0.60 7.02
CA THR A 819 3.08 0.88 6.81
C THR A 819 3.67 -0.04 5.76
N GLY A 820 4.54 0.50 4.91
CA GLY A 820 5.45 -0.33 4.12
C GLY A 820 6.52 -1.00 4.98
N ALA A 821 7.40 -1.77 4.33
CA ALA A 821 8.52 -2.48 4.96
C ALA A 821 9.52 -1.59 5.75
N LEU A 822 9.42 -0.25 5.62
CA LEU A 822 10.21 0.74 6.36
C LEU A 822 10.21 0.54 7.89
N VAL A 823 9.11 0.05 8.48
CA VAL A 823 9.03 -0.22 9.93
C VAL A 823 9.99 -1.33 10.39
N LEU A 824 10.32 -2.28 9.51
CA LEU A 824 11.30 -3.33 9.80
C LEU A 824 12.75 -2.87 9.61
N GLY A 825 12.97 -1.74 8.94
CA GLY A 825 14.29 -1.15 8.69
C GLY A 825 15.34 -2.17 8.26
N THR A 826 16.45 -2.21 8.98
CA THR A 826 17.57 -3.15 8.79
C THR A 826 17.22 -4.61 9.12
N GLN A 827 16.19 -4.85 9.94
CA GLN A 827 15.82 -6.17 10.46
C GLN A 827 14.97 -7.00 9.49
N GLY A 828 14.45 -6.40 8.42
CA GLY A 828 13.68 -7.12 7.39
C GLY A 828 14.44 -8.29 6.75
N ARG A 829 15.72 -8.11 6.39
CA ARG A 829 16.54 -9.19 5.80
C ARG A 829 16.89 -10.30 6.82
N PRO A 830 17.42 -10.00 8.04
CA PRO A 830 17.66 -11.02 9.06
C PRO A 830 16.42 -11.85 9.41
N LEU A 831 15.29 -11.19 9.65
CA LEU A 831 14.06 -11.85 10.10
C LEU A 831 13.47 -12.75 9.00
N ARG A 832 13.48 -12.31 7.74
CA ARG A 832 13.13 -13.12 6.57
C ARG A 832 13.97 -14.40 6.51
N ASN A 833 15.30 -14.24 6.55
CA ASN A 833 16.24 -15.35 6.42
C ASN A 833 16.13 -16.34 7.60
N LEU A 834 15.79 -15.86 8.80
CA LEU A 834 15.55 -16.69 9.98
C LEU A 834 14.24 -17.48 9.83
N LEU A 835 13.12 -16.83 9.49
CA LEU A 835 11.82 -17.50 9.35
C LEU A 835 11.82 -18.59 8.26
N PHE A 836 12.46 -18.35 7.12
CA PHE A 836 12.58 -19.38 6.07
C PHE A 836 13.50 -20.53 6.49
N ARG A 837 14.60 -20.27 7.22
CA ARG A 837 15.45 -21.34 7.78
C ARG A 837 14.68 -22.25 8.74
N LEU A 838 13.81 -21.67 9.58
CA LEU A 838 12.99 -22.43 10.54
C LEU A 838 11.95 -23.36 9.91
N ILE A 839 11.56 -23.13 8.65
CA ILE A 839 10.69 -24.06 7.91
C ILE A 839 11.43 -25.34 7.52
N ASP A 840 12.75 -25.27 7.33
CA ASP A 840 13.58 -26.39 6.91
C ASP A 840 14.14 -27.20 8.09
N SER A 841 14.03 -26.68 9.31
CA SER A 841 14.35 -27.39 10.56
C SER A 841 13.23 -28.35 10.99
N ASN A 842 13.55 -29.47 11.67
CA ASN A 842 12.52 -30.30 12.29
C ASN A 842 12.05 -29.65 13.60
N MET A 843 10.89 -29.00 13.54
CA MET A 843 10.35 -28.18 14.62
C MET A 843 9.06 -28.81 15.18
N PRO A 844 8.70 -28.59 16.46
CA PRO A 844 7.39 -28.95 16.98
C PRO A 844 6.26 -28.26 16.19
N ASP A 845 5.16 -28.98 15.93
CA ASP A 845 4.01 -28.51 15.12
C ASP A 845 3.47 -27.14 15.55
N SER A 846 3.50 -26.85 16.87
CA SER A 846 3.07 -25.57 17.44
C SER A 846 3.91 -24.39 16.97
N ILE A 847 5.24 -24.55 16.89
CA ILE A 847 6.16 -23.52 16.43
C ILE A 847 6.12 -23.43 14.91
N GLN A 848 6.03 -24.56 14.19
CA GLN A 848 5.88 -24.56 12.74
C GLN A 848 4.61 -23.80 12.30
N LYS A 849 3.48 -24.03 12.96
CA LYS A 849 2.23 -23.30 12.72
C LYS A 849 2.36 -21.80 13.04
N ALA A 850 3.09 -21.44 14.09
CA ALA A 850 3.35 -20.04 14.42
C ALA A 850 4.20 -19.35 13.33
N VAL A 851 5.28 -19.98 12.85
CA VAL A 851 6.13 -19.45 11.77
C VAL A 851 5.34 -19.25 10.47
N LEU A 852 4.50 -20.23 10.09
CA LEU A 852 3.65 -20.12 8.90
C LEU A 852 2.63 -18.98 9.02
N ASN A 853 2.00 -18.80 10.18
CA ASN A 853 1.11 -17.66 10.45
C ASN A 853 1.85 -16.32 10.39
N THR A 854 3.05 -16.23 10.98
CA THR A 854 3.89 -15.01 10.95
C THR A 854 4.27 -14.66 9.52
N LEU A 855 4.62 -15.65 8.68
CA LEU A 855 4.96 -15.44 7.28
C LEU A 855 3.75 -15.07 6.42
N SER A 856 2.57 -15.64 6.64
CA SER A 856 1.37 -15.29 5.87
C SER A 856 0.87 -13.88 6.19
N ILE A 857 0.87 -13.48 7.47
CA ILE A 857 0.55 -12.12 7.92
C ILE A 857 1.63 -11.12 7.45
N GLY A 858 2.90 -11.50 7.61
CA GLY A 858 4.05 -10.66 7.32
C GLY A 858 4.45 -10.58 5.84
N ALA A 859 3.85 -11.37 4.93
CA ALA A 859 4.32 -11.54 3.55
C ALA A 859 4.57 -10.19 2.84
N SER A 860 3.61 -9.26 2.92
CA SER A 860 3.71 -7.93 2.31
C SER A 860 4.84 -7.04 2.86
N LEU A 861 5.27 -7.28 4.11
CA LEU A 861 6.30 -6.51 4.82
C LEU A 861 7.69 -7.18 4.72
N LEU A 862 7.73 -8.51 4.67
CA LEU A 862 8.93 -9.33 4.65
C LEU A 862 9.48 -9.56 3.23
N LEU A 863 8.65 -9.34 2.20
CA LEU A 863 9.09 -9.37 0.80
C LEU A 863 10.28 -8.39 0.59
N PRO A 864 11.37 -8.82 -0.07
CA PRO A 864 12.50 -7.94 -0.36
C PRO A 864 12.11 -6.70 -1.19
N PRO A 865 12.94 -5.65 -1.27
CA PRO A 865 12.83 -4.67 -2.36
C PRO A 865 13.02 -5.34 -3.73
N LEU A 866 12.51 -4.73 -4.81
CA LEU A 866 12.41 -5.38 -6.13
C LEU A 866 13.74 -5.96 -6.62
N ARG A 867 14.84 -5.21 -6.46
CA ARG A 867 16.21 -5.66 -6.81
C ARG A 867 16.66 -6.91 -6.05
N GLU A 868 16.38 -6.99 -4.75
CA GLU A 868 16.68 -8.21 -3.98
C GLU A 868 15.78 -9.38 -4.40
N ARG A 869 14.52 -9.13 -4.80
CA ARG A 869 13.61 -10.19 -5.27
C ARG A 869 14.17 -10.90 -6.49
N THR A 870 14.74 -10.14 -7.43
CA THR A 870 15.27 -10.66 -8.69
C THR A 870 16.61 -11.34 -8.51
N GLU A 871 17.51 -10.80 -7.67
CA GLU A 871 18.74 -11.47 -7.24
C GLU A 871 18.45 -12.80 -6.49
N LEU A 872 17.45 -12.81 -5.59
CA LEU A 872 17.01 -14.01 -4.90
C LEU A 872 16.38 -15.02 -5.86
N LEU A 873 15.51 -14.58 -6.78
CA LEU A 873 14.90 -15.47 -7.77
C LEU A 873 15.94 -16.07 -8.72
N LEU A 874 17.00 -15.34 -9.10
CA LEU A 874 18.15 -15.87 -9.85
C LEU A 874 19.08 -16.80 -9.05
N SER A 875 19.01 -16.80 -7.72
CA SER A 875 19.74 -17.73 -6.86
C SER A 875 18.93 -18.98 -6.51
N LEU A 876 17.59 -18.87 -6.51
CA LEU A 876 16.66 -19.96 -6.26
C LEU A 876 16.22 -20.71 -7.53
N LEU A 877 16.20 -20.07 -8.71
CA LEU A 877 15.92 -20.77 -9.96
C LEU A 877 17.12 -21.63 -10.40
N PRO A 878 16.90 -22.91 -10.78
CA PRO A 878 17.96 -23.76 -11.29
C PRO A 878 18.47 -23.26 -12.64
N ARG A 879 19.77 -22.95 -12.72
CA ARG A 879 20.44 -22.46 -13.95
C ARG A 879 20.73 -23.56 -14.99
N GLY A 880 19.88 -24.59 -15.05
CA GLY A 880 20.08 -25.78 -15.89
C GLY A 880 18.95 -26.80 -15.73
N PRO A 881 19.06 -28.01 -16.31
CA PRO A 881 18.01 -29.04 -16.34
C PRO A 881 17.83 -29.78 -15.00
N GLN A 882 18.03 -29.09 -13.88
CA GLN A 882 17.81 -29.61 -12.52
C GLN A 882 16.41 -29.22 -12.06
N SER A 883 15.61 -30.18 -11.59
CA SER A 883 14.25 -29.93 -11.14
C SER A 883 14.19 -29.06 -9.89
N LEU A 884 13.12 -28.25 -9.74
CA LEU A 884 12.82 -27.47 -8.52
C LEU A 884 12.76 -28.32 -7.22
N ASN A 885 12.67 -29.64 -7.34
CA ASN A 885 12.70 -30.58 -6.22
C ASN A 885 14.01 -30.57 -5.40
N VAL A 886 15.09 -29.96 -5.91
CA VAL A 886 16.35 -29.77 -5.16
C VAL A 886 16.21 -28.69 -4.07
N LEU A 887 15.27 -27.75 -4.23
CA LEU A 887 15.04 -26.67 -3.26
C LEU A 887 14.38 -27.19 -1.97
N SER A 888 14.77 -26.59 -0.85
CA SER A 888 14.17 -26.83 0.46
C SER A 888 12.70 -26.36 0.54
N LYS A 889 11.98 -26.70 1.61
CA LYS A 889 10.57 -26.29 1.78
C LYS A 889 10.47 -24.77 1.97
N GLY A 890 11.38 -24.19 2.76
CA GLY A 890 11.51 -22.76 2.95
C GLY A 890 11.85 -22.03 1.65
N GLN A 891 12.81 -22.56 0.88
CA GLN A 891 13.20 -22.00 -0.43
C GLN A 891 12.06 -22.01 -1.46
N ARG A 892 11.24 -23.07 -1.50
CA ARG A 892 10.06 -23.12 -2.38
C ARG A 892 9.02 -22.08 -2.00
N LEU A 893 8.68 -21.98 -0.71
CA LEU A 893 7.75 -20.95 -0.22
C LEU A 893 8.27 -19.52 -0.47
N GLN A 894 9.59 -19.31 -0.34
CA GLN A 894 10.21 -18.03 -0.69
C GLN A 894 10.15 -17.75 -2.19
N LEU A 895 10.38 -18.75 -3.03
CA LEU A 895 10.24 -18.66 -4.49
C LEU A 895 8.79 -18.31 -4.87
N ASP A 896 7.80 -19.03 -4.34
CA ASP A 896 6.38 -18.83 -4.63
C ASP A 896 5.89 -17.43 -4.20
N MET A 897 6.31 -16.96 -3.02
CA MET A 897 6.01 -15.59 -2.56
C MET A 897 6.64 -14.53 -3.47
N VAL A 898 7.89 -14.72 -3.90
CA VAL A 898 8.57 -13.78 -4.80
C VAL A 898 7.97 -13.81 -6.20
N LEU A 899 7.66 -14.99 -6.74
CA LEU A 899 6.99 -15.18 -8.03
C LEU A 899 5.63 -14.49 -8.04
N SER A 900 4.76 -14.81 -7.08
CA SER A 900 3.44 -14.19 -6.89
C SER A 900 3.55 -12.66 -6.81
N SER A 901 4.54 -12.15 -6.07
CA SER A 901 4.78 -10.71 -5.98
C SER A 901 5.26 -10.08 -7.29
N LEU A 902 5.93 -10.80 -8.19
CA LEU A 902 6.46 -10.28 -9.45
C LEU A 902 5.45 -10.31 -10.61
N GLN A 903 4.24 -10.85 -10.41
CA GLN A 903 3.20 -10.91 -11.44
C GLN A 903 2.53 -9.55 -11.72
N ASP A 904 2.65 -8.59 -10.80
CA ASP A 904 2.17 -7.22 -10.99
C ASP A 904 2.94 -6.56 -12.15
N GLN A 905 2.19 -6.12 -13.16
CA GLN A 905 2.70 -5.45 -14.35
C GLN A 905 3.58 -4.22 -14.02
N SER A 906 3.36 -3.56 -12.87
CA SER A 906 4.22 -2.47 -12.41
C SER A 906 5.64 -2.91 -12.05
N TYR A 907 5.81 -4.07 -11.39
CA TYR A 907 7.12 -4.62 -11.09
C TYR A 907 7.81 -5.18 -12.34
N ILE A 908 7.06 -5.75 -13.29
CA ILE A 908 7.58 -6.22 -14.58
C ILE A 908 8.12 -5.04 -15.41
N ALA A 909 7.39 -3.94 -15.49
CA ALA A 909 7.86 -2.72 -16.16
C ALA A 909 9.13 -2.15 -15.51
N SER A 910 9.22 -2.21 -14.17
CA SER A 910 10.40 -1.70 -13.46
C SER A 910 11.62 -2.62 -13.62
N LEU A 911 11.42 -3.95 -13.66
CA LEU A 911 12.47 -4.93 -13.96
C LEU A 911 13.08 -4.74 -15.35
N LEU A 912 12.28 -4.36 -16.35
CA LEU A 912 12.75 -4.03 -17.70
C LEU A 912 13.33 -2.61 -17.82
N GLY A 913 13.43 -1.86 -16.72
CA GLY A 913 13.96 -0.49 -16.70
C GLY A 913 12.99 0.59 -17.22
N TYR A 914 11.74 0.23 -17.54
CA TYR A 914 10.74 1.16 -18.09
C TYR A 914 10.03 2.00 -17.03
N SER A 915 10.18 1.70 -15.73
CA SER A 915 9.66 2.54 -14.65
C SER A 915 10.49 2.45 -13.37
N ASN A 916 10.53 3.55 -12.61
CA ASN A 916 11.26 3.62 -11.35
C ASN A 916 10.30 3.49 -10.16
N PHE A 917 9.91 2.25 -9.80
CA PHE A 917 8.88 2.00 -8.81
C PHE A 917 9.45 1.83 -7.39
N GLY A 918 9.65 2.96 -6.69
CA GLY A 918 9.91 2.98 -5.25
C GLY A 918 11.37 3.00 -4.81
N GLU A 919 12.33 3.22 -5.71
CA GLU A 919 13.71 3.54 -5.32
C GLU A 919 13.85 5.04 -5.01
N VAL A 920 14.24 5.36 -3.78
CA VAL A 920 14.89 6.65 -3.49
C VAL A 920 16.25 6.60 -4.19
N PRO A 921 16.60 7.55 -5.08
CA PRO A 921 17.89 7.53 -5.74
C PRO A 921 18.99 7.64 -4.70
N ALA A 922 19.93 6.69 -4.72
CA ALA A 922 21.14 6.79 -3.93
C ALA A 922 21.90 8.05 -4.35
N LEU A 923 21.89 9.07 -3.49
CA LEU A 923 22.68 10.29 -3.67
C LEU A 923 24.16 9.94 -3.60
N THR A 924 24.80 9.64 -4.74
CA THR A 924 26.15 10.09 -5.15
C THR A 924 26.59 9.38 -6.43
N ALA A 925 26.61 10.11 -7.54
CA ALA A 925 27.37 9.77 -8.74
C ALA A 925 28.08 11.03 -9.24
N THR A 926 29.17 11.42 -8.58
CA THR A 926 30.06 12.49 -9.03
C THR A 926 31.19 11.91 -9.89
N THR A 927 31.57 12.63 -10.94
CA THR A 927 32.37 12.12 -12.05
C THR A 927 33.88 12.10 -11.79
N SER A 928 34.49 10.95 -12.12
CA SER A 928 35.81 10.73 -12.74
C SER A 928 37.12 11.19 -12.06
N ALA A 929 38.00 10.21 -11.81
CA ALA A 929 39.45 10.29 -12.06
C ALA A 929 40.04 8.87 -12.28
N GLN A 930 41.16 8.76 -13.01
CA GLN A 930 41.88 7.51 -13.36
C GLN A 930 43.18 7.41 -12.53
N LEU A 931 43.94 6.30 -12.34
CA LEU A 931 44.10 4.93 -12.89
C LEU A 931 44.51 3.98 -11.70
N PRO A 932 44.88 2.67 -11.84
CA PRO A 932 44.58 1.62 -12.83
C PRO A 932 44.11 0.26 -12.21
N SER A 933 43.58 -0.63 -13.06
CA SER A 933 43.56 -2.11 -12.96
C SER A 933 43.57 -2.84 -11.60
N SER A 934 42.48 -3.57 -11.31
CA SER A 934 42.43 -4.98 -10.82
C SER A 934 41.41 -5.35 -9.72
N SER A 935 40.15 -4.91 -9.84
CA SER A 935 38.99 -5.70 -9.34
C SER A 935 37.72 -5.23 -10.02
N THR A 936 37.05 -6.12 -10.77
CA THR A 936 35.86 -5.79 -11.56
C THR A 936 34.62 -5.70 -10.68
N ALA A 937 34.31 -4.49 -10.22
CA ALA A 937 32.96 -4.14 -9.80
C ALA A 937 32.11 -3.96 -11.07
N GLU A 938 31.37 -5.01 -11.46
CA GLU A 938 30.52 -4.98 -12.66
C GLU A 938 29.39 -3.95 -12.49
N VAL A 939 29.26 -3.07 -13.49
CA VAL A 939 28.12 -2.15 -13.60
C VAL A 939 26.92 -2.98 -14.05
N TYR A 940 25.96 -3.17 -13.17
CA TYR A 940 24.78 -4.01 -13.43
C TYR A 940 23.86 -3.37 -14.47
N ASP A 941 23.69 -4.04 -15.61
CA ASP A 941 22.69 -3.70 -16.62
C ASP A 941 21.35 -4.40 -16.30
N PRO A 942 20.23 -3.66 -16.07
CA PRO A 942 18.92 -4.27 -15.83
C PRO A 942 18.43 -5.13 -17.01
N LEU A 943 18.88 -4.87 -18.24
CA LEU A 943 18.50 -5.67 -19.41
C LEU A 943 19.11 -7.07 -19.36
N HIS A 944 20.35 -7.20 -18.87
CA HIS A 944 20.99 -8.51 -18.69
C HIS A 944 20.25 -9.36 -17.65
N LEU A 945 19.76 -8.74 -16.58
CA LEU A 945 18.91 -9.42 -15.59
C LEU A 945 17.62 -9.94 -16.22
N ALA A 946 16.94 -9.13 -17.03
CA ALA A 946 15.73 -9.55 -17.75
C ALA A 946 16.01 -10.67 -18.78
N GLU A 947 17.15 -10.63 -19.47
CA GLU A 947 17.62 -11.67 -20.41
C GLU A 947 17.75 -13.03 -19.72
N VAL A 948 18.50 -13.08 -18.61
CA VAL A 948 18.72 -14.32 -17.85
C VAL A 948 17.39 -14.86 -17.32
N LEU A 949 16.46 -14.01 -16.90
CA LEU A 949 15.13 -14.41 -16.44
C LEU A 949 14.27 -15.00 -17.57
N LEU A 950 14.15 -14.30 -18.70
CA LEU A 950 13.42 -14.78 -19.89
C LEU A 950 13.96 -16.14 -20.35
N ARG A 951 15.30 -16.27 -20.45
CA ARG A 951 15.98 -17.50 -20.83
C ARG A 951 15.72 -18.64 -19.84
N THR A 952 15.79 -18.37 -18.53
CA THR A 952 15.59 -19.39 -17.49
C THR A 952 14.14 -19.88 -17.46
N LEU A 953 13.15 -19.00 -17.65
CA LEU A 953 11.73 -19.35 -17.72
C LEU A 953 11.38 -20.20 -18.94
N VAL A 954 11.90 -19.86 -20.13
CA VAL A 954 11.69 -20.67 -21.34
C VAL A 954 12.30 -22.07 -21.18
N LEU A 955 13.53 -22.15 -20.66
CA LEU A 955 14.21 -23.44 -20.46
C LEU A 955 13.57 -24.30 -19.36
N SER A 956 13.03 -23.69 -18.29
CA SER A 956 12.36 -24.45 -17.23
C SER A 956 11.02 -25.04 -17.71
N ILE A 957 10.17 -24.24 -18.36
CA ILE A 957 8.91 -24.73 -18.96
C ILE A 957 9.22 -25.78 -20.03
N GLY A 958 10.25 -25.57 -20.86
CA GLY A 958 10.73 -26.55 -21.83
C GLY A 958 11.12 -27.88 -21.18
N PHE A 959 11.87 -27.86 -20.07
CA PHE A 959 12.25 -29.08 -19.34
C PHE A 959 11.04 -29.87 -18.80
N TYR A 960 10.04 -29.19 -18.22
CA TYR A 960 8.80 -29.84 -17.78
C TYR A 960 8.00 -30.41 -18.95
N THR A 961 7.94 -29.69 -20.08
CA THR A 961 7.29 -30.13 -21.32
C THR A 961 7.96 -31.39 -21.88
N GLU A 962 9.29 -31.39 -21.99
CA GLU A 962 10.10 -32.54 -22.42
C GLU A 962 9.89 -33.77 -21.52
N ARG A 963 9.82 -33.57 -20.20
CA ARG A 963 9.54 -34.64 -19.24
C ARG A 963 8.15 -35.21 -19.44
N ALA A 964 7.13 -34.38 -19.61
CA ALA A 964 5.75 -34.83 -19.82
C ALA A 964 5.61 -35.61 -21.14
N PHE A 965 6.26 -35.17 -22.23
CA PHE A 965 6.35 -35.97 -23.46
C PHE A 965 7.07 -37.30 -23.24
N GLY A 966 8.18 -37.32 -22.51
CA GLY A 966 8.91 -38.55 -22.19
C GLY A 966 8.16 -39.52 -21.26
N GLU A 967 7.19 -39.04 -20.46
CA GLU A 967 6.27 -39.86 -19.69
C GLU A 967 5.13 -40.40 -20.57
N LEU A 968 4.55 -39.57 -21.46
CA LEU A 968 3.55 -39.99 -22.46
C LEU A 968 4.10 -41.06 -23.42
N GLU A 969 5.30 -40.86 -23.98
CA GLU A 969 5.95 -41.81 -24.88
C GLU A 969 6.15 -43.19 -24.21
N LYS A 970 6.56 -43.21 -22.93
CA LYS A 970 6.79 -44.46 -22.18
C LYS A 970 5.51 -45.16 -21.72
N ASN A 971 4.44 -44.39 -21.49
CA ASN A 971 3.17 -44.92 -20.99
C ASN A 971 2.24 -45.41 -22.12
N SER A 972 2.56 -45.13 -23.38
CA SER A 972 1.83 -45.64 -24.55
C SER A 972 1.66 -47.17 -24.58
N ASP A 973 2.65 -47.93 -24.07
CA ASP A 973 2.61 -49.40 -23.96
C ASP A 973 1.92 -49.92 -22.68
N LYS A 974 1.53 -49.06 -21.73
CA LYS A 974 1.03 -49.47 -20.41
C LYS A 974 -0.15 -48.63 -19.93
N GLN A 975 -1.35 -49.16 -20.12
CA GLN A 975 -2.51 -48.74 -19.32
C GLN A 975 -2.24 -48.99 -17.83
N LEU A 976 -2.17 -47.94 -16.98
CA LEU A 976 -2.62 -47.96 -15.57
C LEU A 976 -2.40 -46.65 -14.77
N SER A 977 -3.34 -46.41 -13.84
CA SER A 977 -3.25 -45.64 -12.57
C SER A 977 -3.01 -44.12 -12.58
N ASN A 978 -3.87 -43.40 -11.84
CA ASN A 978 -4.03 -41.93 -11.84
C ASN A 978 -3.26 -41.17 -10.73
N ASP A 979 -2.38 -41.81 -9.98
CA ASP A 979 -1.97 -41.36 -8.63
C ASP A 979 -0.76 -40.40 -8.56
N SER A 980 -0.39 -39.70 -9.64
CA SER A 980 0.77 -38.76 -9.66
C SER A 980 0.46 -37.33 -10.12
N GLN A 981 -0.81 -36.90 -10.10
CA GLN A 981 -1.33 -35.61 -10.61
C GLN A 981 -0.83 -34.31 -9.91
N GLY A 982 0.31 -34.33 -9.19
CA GLY A 982 0.82 -33.17 -8.45
C GLY A 982 2.32 -32.89 -8.55
N GLN A 983 3.09 -33.61 -9.38
CA GLN A 983 4.56 -33.49 -9.43
C GLN A 983 5.18 -33.29 -10.83
N SER A 984 4.37 -33.28 -11.89
CA SER A 984 4.81 -33.17 -13.29
C SER A 984 4.75 -31.74 -13.85
N ASP A 985 3.88 -30.90 -13.33
CA ASP A 985 3.47 -29.67 -14.01
C ASP A 985 4.36 -28.46 -13.64
N PRO A 986 4.63 -27.55 -14.59
CA PRO A 986 5.33 -26.30 -14.28
C PRO A 986 4.46 -25.39 -13.40
N PRO A 987 5.03 -24.63 -12.45
CA PRO A 987 4.26 -23.65 -11.69
C PRO A 987 3.57 -22.65 -12.62
N SER A 988 2.23 -22.49 -12.48
CA SER A 988 1.42 -21.56 -13.27
C SER A 988 1.96 -20.12 -13.24
N HIS A 989 2.64 -19.75 -12.15
CA HIS A 989 3.30 -18.48 -11.99
C HIS A 989 4.38 -18.19 -13.05
N PHE A 990 5.09 -19.21 -13.56
CA PHE A 990 6.11 -19.04 -14.61
C PHE A 990 5.49 -18.57 -15.93
N HIS A 991 4.36 -19.15 -16.34
CA HIS A 991 3.67 -18.75 -17.57
C HIS A 991 3.15 -17.31 -17.49
N GLN A 992 2.60 -16.92 -16.34
CA GLN A 992 2.09 -15.57 -16.11
C GLN A 992 3.22 -14.53 -16.11
N LEU A 993 4.35 -14.82 -15.46
CA LEU A 993 5.52 -13.93 -15.44
C LEU A 993 6.18 -13.81 -16.83
N LEU A 994 6.36 -14.92 -17.54
CA LEU A 994 6.93 -14.95 -18.90
C LEU A 994 6.03 -14.19 -19.89
N SER A 995 4.71 -14.41 -19.83
CA SER A 995 3.73 -13.69 -20.64
C SER A 995 3.73 -12.19 -20.33
N GLY A 996 3.82 -11.80 -19.05
CA GLY A 996 3.92 -10.40 -18.64
C GLY A 996 5.18 -9.70 -19.17
N LEU A 997 6.36 -10.29 -18.96
CA LEU A 997 7.64 -9.76 -19.48
C LEU A 997 7.57 -9.55 -21.00
N HIS A 998 7.07 -10.54 -21.74
CA HIS A 998 6.91 -10.48 -23.18
C HIS A 998 5.90 -9.40 -23.64
N LYS A 999 4.77 -9.22 -22.92
CA LYS A 999 3.79 -8.15 -23.20
C LYS A 999 4.40 -6.76 -23.08
N HIS A 1000 5.14 -6.49 -22.00
CA HIS A 1000 5.80 -5.20 -21.80
C HIS A 1000 6.88 -4.94 -22.85
N LEU A 1001 7.71 -5.94 -23.14
CA LEU A 1001 8.80 -5.80 -24.10
C LEU A 1001 8.27 -5.53 -25.52
N LEU A 1002 7.21 -6.24 -25.95
CA LEU A 1002 6.51 -5.96 -27.21
C LEU A 1002 5.86 -4.57 -27.24
N ALA A 1003 5.21 -4.15 -26.14
CA ALA A 1003 4.58 -2.84 -26.06
C ALA A 1003 5.60 -1.69 -26.20
N HIS A 1004 6.82 -1.87 -25.68
CA HIS A 1004 7.93 -0.94 -25.91
C HIS A 1004 8.36 -0.96 -27.39
N CYS A 1005 8.66 -2.14 -27.95
CA CYS A 1005 9.17 -2.29 -29.32
C CYS A 1005 8.18 -1.80 -30.39
N TYR A 1006 6.87 -1.93 -30.17
CA TYR A 1006 5.83 -1.42 -31.07
C TYR A 1006 5.82 0.10 -31.16
N ILE A 1007 6.10 0.81 -30.06
CA ILE A 1007 6.01 2.27 -29.99
C ILE A 1007 7.33 2.94 -30.37
N HIS A 1008 8.47 2.33 -30.02
CA HIS A 1008 9.82 2.82 -30.35
C HIS A 1008 10.38 2.22 -31.65
N SER A 1009 9.52 1.72 -32.55
CA SER A 1009 9.88 0.95 -33.74
C SER A 1009 10.68 1.70 -34.84
N SER A 1010 11.23 2.88 -34.54
CA SER A 1010 11.96 3.76 -35.48
C SER A 1010 13.43 3.99 -35.15
N SER A 1011 13.93 3.52 -33.99
CA SER A 1011 15.37 3.48 -33.69
C SER A 1011 15.94 2.09 -34.03
N GLU A 1012 16.94 2.04 -34.91
CA GLU A 1012 17.50 0.74 -35.36
C GLU A 1012 18.43 0.07 -34.33
N ASP A 1013 18.89 0.81 -33.32
CA ASP A 1013 19.89 0.38 -32.32
C ASP A 1013 19.35 0.26 -30.88
N ASP A 1014 18.05 -0.05 -30.69
CA ASP A 1014 17.46 -0.26 -29.37
C ASP A 1014 17.86 -1.64 -28.77
N SER A 1015 18.53 -1.63 -27.62
CA SER A 1015 18.90 -2.85 -26.87
C SER A 1015 17.70 -3.74 -26.50
N ASN A 1016 16.52 -3.15 -26.34
CA ASN A 1016 15.25 -3.87 -26.15
C ASN A 1016 14.87 -4.76 -27.35
N VAL A 1017 15.18 -4.33 -28.58
CA VAL A 1017 14.89 -5.11 -29.80
C VAL A 1017 15.84 -6.30 -29.92
N LEU A 1018 17.08 -6.15 -29.46
CA LEU A 1018 18.03 -7.28 -29.32
C LEU A 1018 17.53 -8.28 -28.26
N LEU A 1019 17.06 -7.80 -27.11
CA LEU A 1019 16.48 -8.65 -26.06
C LEU A 1019 15.23 -9.43 -26.54
N LEU A 1020 14.35 -8.79 -27.34
CA LEU A 1020 13.24 -9.49 -28.01
C LEU A 1020 13.75 -10.62 -28.91
N ARG A 1021 14.78 -10.32 -29.72
CA ARG A 1021 15.33 -11.24 -30.72
C ARG A 1021 15.96 -12.47 -30.07
N GLU A 1022 16.78 -12.29 -29.03
CA GLU A 1022 17.38 -13.40 -28.27
C GLU A 1022 16.31 -14.29 -27.61
N HIS A 1023 15.29 -13.67 -27.01
CA HIS A 1023 14.16 -14.41 -26.45
C HIS A 1023 13.39 -15.23 -27.51
N LEU A 1024 13.16 -14.67 -28.70
CA LEU A 1024 12.46 -15.38 -29.79
C LEU A 1024 13.32 -16.46 -30.47
N TYR A 1025 14.64 -16.28 -30.56
CA TYR A 1025 15.55 -17.34 -31.01
C TYR A 1025 15.53 -18.57 -30.09
N LEU A 1026 15.25 -18.41 -28.79
CA LEU A 1026 15.05 -19.52 -27.88
C LEU A 1026 13.63 -20.09 -27.97
N LEU A 1027 12.61 -19.24 -28.08
CA LEU A 1027 11.20 -19.65 -28.04
C LEU A 1027 10.76 -20.42 -29.30
N LEU A 1028 11.11 -19.94 -30.50
CA LEU A 1028 10.61 -20.51 -31.75
C LEU A 1028 11.08 -21.96 -31.99
N PRO A 1029 12.36 -22.35 -31.76
CA PRO A 1029 12.79 -23.74 -31.85
C PRO A 1029 12.11 -24.65 -30.82
N CYS A 1030 11.94 -24.19 -29.57
CA CYS A 1030 11.24 -24.96 -28.55
C CYS A 1030 9.78 -25.24 -28.91
N ALA A 1031 9.09 -24.25 -29.49
CA ALA A 1031 7.72 -24.41 -29.98
C ALA A 1031 7.64 -25.35 -31.20
N SER A 1032 8.59 -25.22 -32.12
CA SER A 1032 8.74 -26.08 -33.30
C SER A 1032 8.91 -27.56 -32.92
N GLU A 1033 9.82 -27.85 -32.00
CA GLU A 1033 10.07 -29.21 -31.49
C GLU A 1033 8.85 -29.79 -30.74
N THR A 1034 8.17 -28.96 -29.93
CA THR A 1034 6.93 -29.32 -29.22
C THR A 1034 5.84 -29.78 -30.20
N LEU A 1035 5.59 -29.00 -31.26
CA LEU A 1035 4.59 -29.32 -32.28
C LEU A 1035 4.99 -30.56 -33.09
N ARG A 1036 6.27 -30.69 -33.46
CA ARG A 1036 6.80 -31.84 -34.19
C ARG A 1036 6.60 -33.15 -33.42
N ARG A 1037 6.85 -33.16 -32.11
CA ARG A 1037 6.60 -34.35 -31.26
C ARG A 1037 5.12 -34.64 -31.07
N ALA A 1038 4.30 -33.61 -30.85
CA ALA A 1038 2.85 -33.80 -30.74
C ALA A 1038 2.23 -34.36 -32.03
N GLY A 1039 2.68 -33.90 -33.21
CA GLY A 1039 2.27 -34.47 -34.50
C GLY A 1039 2.69 -35.92 -34.68
N LYS A 1040 3.90 -36.29 -34.22
CA LYS A 1040 4.35 -37.69 -34.19
C LYS A 1040 3.47 -38.56 -33.29
N LEU A 1041 3.21 -38.11 -32.06
CA LEU A 1041 2.35 -38.83 -31.11
C LEU A 1041 0.92 -39.00 -31.61
N LEU A 1042 0.31 -37.96 -32.21
CA LEU A 1042 -1.03 -38.07 -32.82
C LEU A 1042 -1.06 -39.10 -33.96
N LYS A 1043 0.01 -39.19 -34.76
CA LYS A 1043 0.14 -40.18 -35.83
C LYS A 1043 0.25 -41.61 -35.30
N GLU A 1044 0.92 -41.80 -34.17
CA GLU A 1044 1.13 -43.12 -33.54
C GLU A 1044 -0.07 -43.57 -32.67
N SER A 1045 -0.82 -42.63 -32.07
CA SER A 1045 -1.88 -42.91 -31.07
C SER A 1045 -3.30 -42.46 -31.47
N SER A 1046 -3.57 -42.30 -32.76
CA SER A 1046 -4.80 -41.71 -33.34
C SER A 1046 -6.16 -42.31 -32.90
N LEU A 1047 -6.18 -43.43 -32.18
CA LEU A 1047 -7.38 -44.08 -31.66
C LEU A 1047 -7.57 -43.95 -30.13
N ASP A 1048 -6.55 -43.51 -29.37
CA ASP A 1048 -6.61 -43.43 -27.91
C ASP A 1048 -7.03 -42.03 -27.42
N LYS A 1049 -8.29 -41.93 -27.00
CA LYS A 1049 -8.89 -40.70 -26.47
C LYS A 1049 -8.24 -40.19 -25.18
N GLN A 1050 -7.61 -41.06 -24.38
CA GLN A 1050 -6.95 -40.67 -23.14
C GLN A 1050 -5.59 -40.04 -23.42
N ILE A 1051 -4.79 -40.63 -24.31
CA ILE A 1051 -3.51 -40.05 -24.77
C ILE A 1051 -3.75 -38.70 -25.46
N ILE A 1052 -4.78 -38.59 -26.31
CA ILE A 1052 -5.15 -37.31 -26.96
C ILE A 1052 -5.53 -36.24 -25.93
N LYS A 1053 -6.21 -36.61 -24.83
CA LYS A 1053 -6.60 -35.66 -23.77
C LYS A 1053 -5.40 -35.17 -22.96
N GLU A 1054 -4.49 -36.07 -22.56
CA GLU A 1054 -3.28 -35.68 -21.84
C GLU A 1054 -2.30 -34.88 -22.74
N LEU A 1055 -2.21 -35.24 -24.03
CA LEU A 1055 -1.46 -34.48 -25.02
C LEU A 1055 -2.00 -33.04 -25.17
N HIS A 1056 -3.33 -32.84 -25.12
CA HIS A 1056 -3.94 -31.51 -25.11
C HIS A 1056 -3.48 -30.70 -23.88
N MET A 1057 -3.45 -31.31 -22.69
CA MET A 1057 -2.98 -30.65 -21.46
C MET A 1057 -1.51 -30.27 -21.54
N VAL A 1058 -0.65 -31.18 -22.02
CA VAL A 1058 0.80 -30.91 -22.20
C VAL A 1058 1.03 -29.81 -23.24
N LEU A 1059 0.28 -29.80 -24.35
CA LEU A 1059 0.37 -28.73 -25.35
C LEU A 1059 -0.07 -27.38 -24.79
N TYR A 1060 -1.18 -27.32 -24.05
CA TYR A 1060 -1.67 -26.07 -23.47
C TYR A 1060 -0.72 -25.51 -22.40
N ASN A 1061 -0.13 -26.38 -21.58
CA ASN A 1061 0.86 -26.05 -20.56
C ASN A 1061 2.29 -25.86 -21.13
N SER A 1062 2.49 -25.99 -22.45
CA SER A 1062 3.79 -25.73 -23.08
C SER A 1062 4.00 -24.25 -23.41
N VAL A 1063 5.25 -23.87 -23.74
CA VAL A 1063 5.56 -22.54 -24.30
C VAL A 1063 4.81 -22.30 -25.62
N ALA A 1064 4.60 -23.35 -26.43
CA ALA A 1064 3.89 -23.26 -27.70
C ALA A 1064 2.42 -22.87 -27.49
N GLY A 1065 1.69 -23.62 -26.65
CA GLY A 1065 0.27 -23.36 -26.39
C GLY A 1065 0.02 -22.02 -25.70
N SER A 1066 0.85 -21.66 -24.72
CA SER A 1066 0.65 -20.45 -23.92
C SER A 1066 1.08 -19.15 -24.60
N MET A 1067 2.04 -19.19 -25.54
CA MET A 1067 2.61 -17.96 -26.12
C MET A 1067 2.59 -17.85 -27.64
N LEU A 1068 2.65 -18.96 -28.40
CA LEU A 1068 2.95 -18.89 -29.83
C LEU A 1068 1.91 -18.07 -30.62
N CYS A 1069 0.62 -18.26 -30.32
CA CYS A 1069 -0.46 -17.48 -30.93
C CYS A 1069 -0.30 -15.98 -30.67
N GLN A 1070 0.02 -15.57 -29.44
CA GLN A 1070 0.25 -14.17 -29.11
C GLN A 1070 1.46 -13.64 -29.90
N VAL A 1071 2.59 -14.34 -29.85
CA VAL A 1071 3.82 -13.95 -30.58
C VAL A 1071 3.52 -13.71 -32.06
N MET A 1072 2.83 -14.64 -32.75
CA MET A 1072 2.54 -14.49 -34.18
C MET A 1072 1.72 -13.23 -34.50
N TYR A 1073 0.67 -12.91 -33.73
CA TYR A 1073 -0.11 -11.69 -33.95
C TYR A 1073 0.67 -10.41 -33.59
N SER A 1074 1.50 -10.45 -32.55
CA SER A 1074 2.31 -9.30 -32.14
C SER A 1074 3.43 -8.99 -33.13
N LEU A 1075 4.04 -10.00 -33.76
CA LEU A 1075 5.06 -9.81 -34.78
C LEU A 1075 4.51 -9.07 -36.01
N LEU A 1076 3.23 -9.25 -36.37
CA LEU A 1076 2.58 -8.51 -37.46
C LEU A 1076 2.44 -7.00 -37.18
N LEU A 1077 2.65 -6.54 -35.95
CA LEU A 1077 2.64 -5.12 -35.58
C LEU A 1077 4.02 -4.46 -35.66
N LEU A 1078 5.10 -5.24 -35.83
CA LEU A 1078 6.48 -4.76 -35.86
C LEU A 1078 6.96 -4.48 -37.30
N PRO A 1079 7.93 -3.56 -37.49
CA PRO A 1079 8.49 -3.27 -38.81
C PRO A 1079 9.30 -4.44 -39.39
N LEU A 1080 9.36 -4.50 -40.72
CA LEU A 1080 10.08 -5.54 -41.47
C LEU A 1080 11.56 -5.69 -41.06
N SER A 1081 12.24 -4.59 -40.70
CA SER A 1081 13.64 -4.60 -40.25
C SER A 1081 13.85 -5.42 -38.96
N ALA A 1082 12.90 -5.39 -38.03
CA ALA A 1082 12.95 -6.18 -36.80
C ALA A 1082 12.71 -7.69 -37.09
N LEU A 1083 11.86 -8.00 -38.08
CA LEU A 1083 11.42 -9.36 -38.42
C LEU A 1083 12.41 -10.13 -39.31
N GLN A 1084 13.15 -9.45 -40.18
CA GLN A 1084 14.01 -10.08 -41.20
C GLN A 1084 14.95 -11.18 -40.65
N PRO A 1085 15.61 -11.03 -39.48
CA PRO A 1085 16.49 -12.08 -38.93
C PRO A 1085 15.74 -13.34 -38.42
N LEU A 1086 14.47 -13.19 -38.03
CA LEU A 1086 13.65 -14.29 -37.49
C LEU A 1086 12.99 -15.13 -38.60
N LEU A 1087 12.98 -14.65 -39.84
CA LEU A 1087 12.24 -15.26 -40.96
C LEU A 1087 12.56 -16.74 -41.19
N SER A 1088 13.83 -17.14 -41.06
CA SER A 1088 14.25 -18.55 -41.21
C SER A 1088 13.61 -19.48 -40.18
N HIS A 1089 13.47 -19.02 -38.94
CA HIS A 1089 12.89 -19.77 -37.84
C HIS A 1089 11.36 -19.83 -37.94
N LEU A 1090 10.73 -18.75 -38.43
CA LEU A 1090 9.30 -18.69 -38.71
C LEU A 1090 8.91 -19.63 -39.87
N LEU A 1091 9.74 -19.74 -40.91
CA LEU A 1091 9.52 -20.67 -42.02
C LEU A 1091 9.62 -22.13 -41.59
N ALA A 1092 10.62 -22.48 -40.75
CA ALA A 1092 10.75 -23.84 -40.21
C ALA A 1092 9.57 -24.23 -39.31
N LEU A 1093 9.08 -23.29 -38.49
CA LEU A 1093 7.88 -23.49 -37.66
C LEU A 1093 6.61 -23.76 -38.50
N LEU A 1094 6.47 -23.08 -39.65
CA LEU A 1094 5.29 -23.18 -40.51
C LEU A 1094 5.08 -24.61 -41.06
N GLU A 1095 6.17 -25.32 -41.40
CA GLU A 1095 6.14 -26.71 -41.86
C GLU A 1095 5.49 -27.62 -40.79
N HIS A 1096 5.95 -27.52 -39.54
CA HIS A 1096 5.42 -28.31 -38.43
C HIS A 1096 4.00 -27.92 -38.00
N ILE A 1097 3.61 -26.63 -38.11
CA ILE A 1097 2.22 -26.21 -37.91
C ILE A 1097 1.29 -26.83 -38.97
N ASN A 1098 1.68 -26.78 -40.25
CA ASN A 1098 0.91 -27.36 -41.34
C ASN A 1098 0.76 -28.88 -41.17
N ASP A 1099 1.83 -29.59 -40.81
CA ASP A 1099 1.78 -31.03 -40.58
C ASP A 1099 0.92 -31.41 -39.37
N PHE A 1100 0.97 -30.62 -38.28
CA PHE A 1100 0.11 -30.81 -37.12
C PHE A 1100 -1.37 -30.57 -37.46
N ASN A 1101 -1.69 -29.49 -38.17
CA ASN A 1101 -3.06 -29.14 -38.55
C ASN A 1101 -3.71 -30.21 -39.44
N ARG A 1102 -2.95 -30.81 -40.38
CA ARG A 1102 -3.43 -31.91 -41.23
C ARG A 1102 -3.84 -33.18 -40.46
N MET A 1103 -3.39 -33.32 -39.21
CA MET A 1103 -3.72 -34.44 -38.33
C MET A 1103 -4.91 -34.16 -37.40
N LEU A 1104 -5.43 -32.93 -37.37
CA LEU A 1104 -6.59 -32.55 -36.54
C LEU A 1104 -7.90 -32.83 -37.29
N PRO A 1105 -8.87 -33.56 -36.69
CA PRO A 1105 -10.05 -34.06 -37.40
C PRO A 1105 -11.09 -32.99 -37.77
N ASP A 1106 -11.06 -31.80 -37.15
CA ASP A 1106 -12.08 -30.76 -37.30
C ASP A 1106 -11.68 -29.61 -38.25
N THR A 1107 -10.52 -29.68 -38.90
CA THR A 1107 -9.98 -28.55 -39.71
C THR A 1107 -10.85 -28.19 -40.91
N ASN A 1108 -11.41 -29.16 -41.63
CA ASN A 1108 -12.32 -28.90 -42.76
C ASN A 1108 -13.57 -28.08 -42.34
N ILE A 1109 -14.14 -28.37 -41.17
CA ILE A 1109 -15.33 -27.68 -40.66
C ILE A 1109 -14.97 -26.23 -40.28
N LEU A 1110 -13.78 -26.03 -39.72
CA LEU A 1110 -13.28 -24.70 -39.38
C LEU A 1110 -12.91 -23.87 -40.63
N GLU A 1111 -12.36 -24.49 -41.69
CA GLU A 1111 -12.15 -23.82 -42.98
C GLU A 1111 -13.50 -23.42 -43.64
N GLU A 1112 -14.52 -24.28 -43.60
CA GLU A 1112 -15.88 -23.96 -44.06
C GLU A 1112 -16.52 -22.81 -43.25
N GLU A 1113 -16.32 -22.76 -41.92
CA GLU A 1113 -16.71 -21.63 -41.05
C GLU A 1113 -15.88 -20.35 -41.25
N GLU A 1114 -14.66 -20.43 -41.79
CA GLU A 1114 -13.84 -19.27 -42.12
C GLU A 1114 -14.17 -18.70 -43.50
N LEU A 1115 -14.44 -19.56 -44.49
CA LEU A 1115 -14.86 -19.18 -45.85
C LEU A 1115 -16.26 -18.56 -45.91
N GLY A 1116 -17.04 -18.67 -44.83
CA GLY A 1116 -18.36 -18.02 -44.71
C GLY A 1116 -19.45 -18.68 -45.55
N THR A 1117 -19.21 -19.89 -46.04
CA THR A 1117 -20.25 -20.76 -46.58
C THR A 1117 -21.12 -21.27 -45.44
N GLU A 1118 -22.15 -20.49 -45.08
CA GLU A 1118 -23.29 -21.05 -44.36
C GLU A 1118 -23.90 -22.16 -45.23
N ALA A 1119 -23.55 -23.41 -44.94
CA ALA A 1119 -24.33 -24.55 -45.42
C ALA A 1119 -25.78 -24.30 -44.98
N PRO A 1120 -26.76 -24.30 -45.90
CA PRO A 1120 -28.12 -23.93 -45.56
C PRO A 1120 -28.64 -24.91 -44.51
N LYS A 1121 -28.91 -24.41 -43.30
CA LYS A 1121 -29.44 -25.21 -42.20
C LYS A 1121 -30.68 -25.93 -42.68
N SER A 1122 -30.57 -27.24 -42.88
CA SER A 1122 -31.69 -28.09 -43.29
C SER A 1122 -32.77 -28.00 -42.23
N SER A 1123 -33.86 -27.29 -42.55
CA SER A 1123 -34.98 -27.06 -41.66
C SER A 1123 -35.88 -28.29 -41.58
N SER A 1124 -35.31 -29.38 -41.04
CA SER A 1124 -35.99 -30.61 -40.69
C SER A 1124 -35.44 -31.09 -39.34
N ASP A 1125 -36.06 -30.58 -38.27
CA ASP A 1125 -36.68 -31.45 -37.27
C ASP A 1125 -37.61 -30.63 -36.37
N LYS A 1126 -38.88 -30.63 -36.76
CA LYS A 1126 -39.99 -30.45 -35.84
C LYS A 1126 -40.61 -31.83 -35.62
N LEU A 1127 -40.22 -32.50 -34.53
CA LEU A 1127 -41.09 -33.26 -33.63
C LEU A 1127 -40.30 -33.77 -32.41
#